data_AF-E3HKY6-F1
#
_entry.id   AF-E3HKY6-F1
#
_cell.length_a   1.000
_cell.length_b   1.000
_cell.length_c   1.000
_cell.angle_alpha   90.00
_cell.angle_beta   90.00
_cell.angle_gamma   90.00
#
_symmetry.space_group_name_H-M   'P 1'
#
loop_
_entity.id
_entity.type
_entity.pdbx_description
1 polymer ?
#
loop_
_entity_poly.entity_id
_entity_poly.type
_entity_poly.pdbx_seq_one_letter_code
_entity_poly.pdbx_strand_id
1 'polypeptide(L)'
;MTHSNFSRQPLGARLFSFAVVADTHVNESEDTCASPFATNARANARARHVFADIAALDPAPAFTIHLGDIVHPVPSMPSFEEAAGRFKAIAGQIDMPLHLVPGNHDVGDKRIDWMPADIVCDDYLDKYRQVFGPDYYAVDHGGARFLFLNSLLFNSGLAADAAQRAWIDEQLAGASGRVFVSLHYPPYLHDADERGSYDNIDEPGRGWLLSRLADPRVEAVFAGHVHNFWYDVIGRAEIYMLPSTAFLRHDFSEFYRVPPADEFGRGDVEKFGYFIVDVHEQGHVAKLIRTHGAMRGVADDGKAAARTLPTVHTKTAACDGIAVEMRHPWAEIVEIPCTGGVQEFGRKLARNDYPLMSMWEMGLRTLKIPVQDLRDDKTLRRARLMSDVGHRFVLTSLGLPDAKLLQQARQHGVAIAAIEINLNAQALADAGAALQRLREHTDARLLYCKIRTGADDEHFDGKHYSHFVNTGLRASELEAAQTALLPHFAQKNLDGFTVRLDWGADLIATHQQLASQARDWGATVNVGVKLADRLAAANDDDTAIAALVAEAFLAARTTDTVSYSFDTFMDVDRGYFPRNGLIDRRYDPRPAGLALAALNAVFAGQAANDGSVERIDGEAGLRLCRYQSGGQTYELAYGCGPALQRQVEAGAFTRVVDLTAQRVLQAGDDWTGYARLPLPDQALLLIQRN
;
A
#
# COMPACT_ATOMS: atom_id res chain seq x y z
N MET A 1 -14.50 -8.01 -23.63
CA MET A 1 -15.29 -6.77 -23.72
C MET A 1 -14.44 -5.65 -23.16
N THR A 2 -14.18 -4.60 -23.95
CA THR A 2 -13.41 -3.43 -23.52
C THR A 2 -14.26 -2.62 -22.53
N HIS A 3 -14.12 -2.91 -21.24
CA HIS A 3 -14.70 -2.05 -20.20
C HIS A 3 -14.12 -0.64 -20.37
N SER A 4 -14.97 0.38 -20.38
CA SER A 4 -14.58 1.79 -20.43
C SER A 4 -13.49 2.08 -19.39
N ASN A 5 -12.50 2.93 -19.73
CA ASN A 5 -11.51 3.49 -18.80
C ASN A 5 -12.21 4.15 -17.60
N PHE A 6 -12.50 3.37 -16.54
CA PHE A 6 -13.12 3.87 -15.33
C PHE A 6 -12.03 4.06 -14.28
N SER A 7 -11.71 5.32 -13.98
CA SER A 7 -10.86 5.62 -12.84
C SER A 7 -11.59 5.22 -11.56
N ARG A 8 -10.90 4.50 -10.68
CA ARG A 8 -11.32 4.19 -9.31
C ARG A 8 -10.79 5.21 -8.30
N GLN A 9 -10.17 6.28 -8.78
CA GLN A 9 -9.88 7.44 -7.93
C GLN A 9 -11.20 8.14 -7.55
N PRO A 10 -11.36 8.55 -6.29
CA PRO A 10 -12.57 9.24 -5.87
C PRO A 10 -12.69 10.62 -6.55
N LEU A 11 -13.91 11.07 -6.79
CA LEU A 11 -14.21 12.42 -7.26
C LEU A 11 -15.20 13.11 -6.32
N GLY A 12 -15.03 14.42 -6.20
CA GLY A 12 -15.90 15.25 -5.37
C GLY A 12 -15.57 15.20 -3.87
N ALA A 13 -16.40 15.87 -3.08
CA ALA A 13 -16.20 15.97 -1.65
C ALA A 13 -16.34 14.59 -0.96
N ARG A 14 -15.61 14.42 0.14
CA ARG A 14 -15.86 13.29 1.06
C ARG A 14 -17.21 13.53 1.75
N LEU A 15 -18.13 12.59 1.62
CA LEU A 15 -19.47 12.65 2.20
C LEU A 15 -19.48 12.17 3.65
N PHE A 16 -18.89 11.00 3.90
CA PHE A 16 -18.75 10.40 5.23
C PHE A 16 -17.64 9.34 5.20
N SER A 17 -17.30 8.81 6.37
CA SER A 17 -16.39 7.69 6.52
C SER A 17 -17.02 6.60 7.37
N PHE A 18 -16.65 5.33 7.16
CA PHE A 18 -16.99 4.22 8.06
C PHE A 18 -15.76 3.36 8.33
N ALA A 19 -15.73 2.66 9.46
CA ALA A 19 -14.66 1.73 9.79
C ALA A 19 -15.05 0.29 9.45
N VAL A 20 -14.09 -0.55 9.08
CA VAL A 20 -14.31 -1.98 8.82
C VAL A 20 -13.24 -2.80 9.55
N VAL A 21 -13.69 -3.70 10.41
CA VAL A 21 -12.89 -4.60 11.25
C VAL A 21 -13.21 -6.05 10.87
N ALA A 22 -12.26 -6.96 11.00
CA ALA A 22 -12.46 -8.39 10.76
C ALA A 22 -11.70 -9.23 11.81
N ASP A 23 -12.23 -10.42 12.05
CA ASP A 23 -11.53 -11.53 12.72
C ASP A 23 -10.92 -11.12 14.08
N THR A 24 -11.73 -10.53 14.98
CA THR A 24 -11.27 -10.15 16.33
C THR A 24 -11.05 -11.36 17.23
N HIS A 25 -11.74 -12.48 16.98
CA HIS A 25 -11.63 -13.72 17.75
C HIS A 25 -11.57 -13.50 19.27
N VAL A 26 -12.51 -12.70 19.80
CA VAL A 26 -12.55 -12.43 21.24
C VAL A 26 -12.72 -13.75 22.00
N ASN A 27 -11.82 -13.99 22.96
CA ASN A 27 -11.84 -15.15 23.83
C ASN A 27 -12.79 -14.92 25.03
N GLU A 28 -13.20 -16.01 25.66
CA GLU A 28 -14.02 -16.05 26.87
C GLU A 28 -13.34 -15.53 28.14
N SER A 29 -12.02 -15.30 28.10
CA SER A 29 -11.24 -14.70 29.19
C SER A 29 -10.03 -13.92 28.64
N GLU A 30 -9.38 -13.10 29.47
CA GLU A 30 -8.21 -12.31 29.02
C GLU A 30 -6.93 -13.15 28.85
N ASP A 31 -6.77 -14.21 29.65
CA ASP A 31 -5.52 -14.98 29.73
C ASP A 31 -5.67 -16.45 29.28
N THR A 32 -6.88 -16.85 28.88
CA THR A 32 -7.19 -18.22 28.43
C THR A 32 -7.59 -18.20 26.97
N CYS A 33 -6.97 -19.08 26.20
CA CYS A 33 -7.37 -19.36 24.83
C CYS A 33 -7.33 -20.87 24.60
N ALA A 34 -8.31 -21.40 23.88
CA ALA A 34 -8.32 -22.81 23.46
C ALA A 34 -7.23 -23.11 22.40
N SER A 35 -6.72 -22.09 21.74
CA SER A 35 -5.63 -22.21 20.77
C SER A 35 -4.28 -22.44 21.46
N PRO A 36 -3.41 -23.30 20.91
CA PRO A 36 -2.06 -23.50 21.44
C PRO A 36 -1.10 -22.33 21.17
N PHE A 37 -1.50 -21.33 20.38
CA PHE A 37 -0.63 -20.20 20.00
C PHE A 37 -0.78 -19.02 20.96
N ALA A 38 0.33 -18.47 21.42
CA ALA A 38 0.36 -17.39 22.41
C ALA A 38 -0.27 -16.10 21.87
N THR A 39 -0.11 -15.83 20.57
CA THR A 39 -0.70 -14.67 19.88
C THR A 39 -2.23 -14.64 19.99
N ASN A 40 -2.89 -15.80 20.02
CA ASN A 40 -4.35 -15.87 20.15
C ASN A 40 -4.85 -15.39 21.51
N ALA A 41 -4.09 -15.61 22.59
CA ALA A 41 -4.46 -15.13 23.91
C ALA A 41 -4.53 -13.59 23.97
N ARG A 42 -3.84 -12.90 23.07
CA ARG A 42 -3.81 -11.43 22.99
C ARG A 42 -5.01 -10.81 22.27
N ALA A 43 -5.92 -11.62 21.73
CA ALA A 43 -7.04 -11.17 20.90
C ALA A 43 -7.90 -10.10 21.59
N ASN A 44 -8.28 -10.29 22.86
CA ASN A 44 -9.12 -9.34 23.60
C ASN A 44 -8.45 -7.97 23.74
N ALA A 45 -7.16 -7.96 24.10
CA ALA A 45 -6.41 -6.73 24.30
C ALA A 45 -6.18 -5.97 22.98
N ARG A 46 -5.99 -6.71 21.87
CA ARG A 46 -5.90 -6.14 20.51
C ARG A 46 -7.23 -5.57 20.04
N ALA A 47 -8.33 -6.32 20.19
CA ALA A 47 -9.66 -5.83 19.86
C ALA A 47 -9.99 -4.56 20.64
N ARG A 48 -9.66 -4.51 21.94
CA ARG A 48 -9.82 -3.32 22.78
C ARG A 48 -9.04 -2.12 22.27
N HIS A 49 -7.81 -2.32 21.82
CA HIS A 49 -7.03 -1.28 21.17
C HIS A 49 -7.72 -0.78 19.89
N VAL A 50 -8.16 -1.69 19.01
CA VAL A 50 -8.82 -1.32 17.74
C VAL A 50 -10.06 -0.48 17.97
N PHE A 51 -10.98 -0.90 18.85
CA PHE A 51 -12.19 -0.11 19.11
C PHE A 51 -11.89 1.22 19.80
N ALA A 52 -10.87 1.28 20.68
CA ALA A 52 -10.43 2.55 21.27
C ALA A 52 -9.83 3.50 20.23
N ASP A 53 -9.07 2.97 19.27
CA ASP A 53 -8.46 3.73 18.18
C ASP A 53 -9.53 4.25 17.19
N ILE A 54 -10.55 3.44 16.88
CA ILE A 54 -11.71 3.88 16.10
C ILE A 54 -12.48 4.98 16.84
N ALA A 55 -12.69 4.84 18.15
CA ALA A 55 -13.37 5.85 18.96
C ALA A 55 -12.60 7.19 19.06
N ALA A 56 -11.29 7.18 18.79
CA ALA A 56 -10.43 8.36 18.79
C ALA A 56 -10.32 9.05 17.41
N LEU A 57 -10.95 8.50 16.36
CA LEU A 57 -10.95 9.09 15.03
C LEU A 57 -11.71 10.44 15.00
N ASP A 58 -11.10 11.42 14.35
CA ASP A 58 -11.69 12.74 14.12
C ASP A 58 -11.55 13.13 12.62
N PRO A 59 -12.68 13.35 11.91
CA PRO A 59 -14.05 13.16 12.37
C PRO A 59 -14.37 11.70 12.67
N ALA A 60 -15.30 11.49 13.61
CA ALA A 60 -15.79 10.17 13.96
C ALA A 60 -16.43 9.47 12.73
N PRO A 61 -16.19 8.17 12.52
CA PRO A 61 -16.88 7.39 11.51
C PRO A 61 -18.40 7.38 11.75
N ALA A 62 -19.17 7.32 10.67
CA ALA A 62 -20.63 7.26 10.74
C ALA A 62 -21.13 5.96 11.39
N PHE A 63 -20.41 4.86 11.18
CA PHE A 63 -20.63 3.54 11.77
C PHE A 63 -19.39 2.67 11.58
N THR A 64 -19.38 1.50 12.22
CA THR A 64 -18.36 0.46 12.08
C THR A 64 -19.00 -0.83 11.57
N ILE A 65 -18.30 -1.58 10.73
CA ILE A 65 -18.67 -2.91 10.25
C ILE A 65 -17.70 -3.94 10.83
N HIS A 66 -18.18 -5.08 11.32
CA HIS A 66 -17.38 -6.25 11.68
C HIS A 66 -17.68 -7.42 10.75
N LEU A 67 -16.68 -7.92 10.03
CA LEU A 67 -16.83 -8.92 8.95
C LEU A 67 -16.84 -10.39 9.44
N GLY A 68 -17.34 -10.65 10.65
CA GLY A 68 -17.35 -12.01 11.21
C GLY A 68 -16.07 -12.45 11.91
N ASP A 69 -16.13 -13.66 12.45
CA ASP A 69 -15.18 -14.22 13.43
C ASP A 69 -15.00 -13.27 14.62
N ILE A 70 -16.16 -12.89 15.17
CA ILE A 70 -16.30 -11.95 16.28
C ILE A 70 -15.65 -12.56 17.53
N VAL A 71 -16.01 -13.80 17.83
CA VAL A 71 -15.52 -14.56 18.99
C VAL A 71 -14.68 -15.76 18.54
N HIS A 72 -13.85 -16.29 19.44
CA HIS A 72 -13.06 -17.49 19.15
C HIS A 72 -13.80 -18.81 19.46
N PRO A 73 -14.50 -18.96 20.61
CA PRO A 73 -15.28 -20.18 20.85
C PRO A 73 -16.39 -20.30 19.80
N VAL A 74 -16.55 -21.48 19.21
CA VAL A 74 -17.65 -21.78 18.26
C VAL A 74 -18.99 -21.97 19.00
N PRO A 75 -20.15 -21.91 18.32
CA PRO A 75 -21.46 -21.94 18.98
C PRO A 75 -21.75 -23.21 19.80
N SER A 76 -21.14 -24.34 19.45
CA SER A 76 -21.23 -25.60 20.20
C SER A 76 -20.52 -25.57 21.56
N MET A 77 -19.60 -24.63 21.76
CA MET A 77 -18.84 -24.51 22.99
C MET A 77 -19.64 -23.79 24.09
N PRO A 78 -19.57 -24.24 25.36
CA PRO A 78 -20.23 -23.57 26.47
C PRO A 78 -19.79 -22.13 26.68
N SER A 79 -18.55 -21.78 26.31
CA SER A 79 -17.96 -20.46 26.51
C SER A 79 -18.33 -19.41 25.45
N PHE A 80 -19.14 -19.77 24.44
CA PHE A 80 -19.57 -18.86 23.36
C PHE A 80 -20.25 -17.59 23.89
N GLU A 81 -21.21 -17.73 24.81
CA GLU A 81 -21.98 -16.60 25.32
C GLU A 81 -21.12 -15.65 26.19
N GLU A 82 -20.15 -16.21 26.92
CA GLU A 82 -19.19 -15.44 27.71
C GLU A 82 -18.28 -14.61 26.81
N ALA A 83 -17.73 -15.22 25.75
CA ALA A 83 -16.93 -14.51 24.75
C ALA A 83 -17.74 -13.41 24.05
N ALA A 84 -19.01 -13.69 23.71
CA ALA A 84 -19.88 -12.70 23.08
C ALA A 84 -20.19 -11.52 24.02
N GLY A 85 -20.42 -11.78 25.31
CA GLY A 85 -20.58 -10.75 26.33
C GLY A 85 -19.34 -9.85 26.44
N ARG A 86 -18.15 -10.44 26.36
CA ARG A 86 -16.88 -9.69 26.35
C ARG A 86 -16.70 -8.87 25.10
N PHE A 87 -16.99 -9.41 23.92
CA PHE A 87 -16.93 -8.66 22.68
C PHE A 87 -17.82 -7.42 22.78
N LYS A 88 -19.06 -7.56 23.25
CA LYS A 88 -19.98 -6.41 23.45
C LYS A 88 -19.41 -5.36 24.41
N ALA A 89 -18.77 -5.78 25.50
CA ALA A 89 -18.13 -4.85 26.44
C ALA A 89 -16.93 -4.12 25.80
N ILE A 90 -16.10 -4.84 25.04
CA ILE A 90 -14.94 -4.29 24.33
C ILE A 90 -15.38 -3.31 23.23
N ALA A 91 -16.36 -3.70 22.42
CA ALA A 91 -16.92 -2.91 21.34
C ALA A 91 -17.75 -1.72 21.86
N GLY A 92 -18.26 -1.77 23.09
CA GLY A 92 -19.00 -0.67 23.73
C GLY A 92 -18.17 0.60 23.98
N GLN A 93 -16.89 0.63 23.58
CA GLN A 93 -16.06 1.84 23.58
C GLN A 93 -16.39 2.81 22.44
N ILE A 94 -17.07 2.35 21.39
CA ILE A 94 -17.50 3.19 20.27
C ILE A 94 -18.95 3.66 20.43
N ASP A 95 -19.19 4.96 20.20
CA ASP A 95 -20.52 5.57 20.31
C ASP A 95 -21.35 5.47 19.01
N MET A 96 -20.73 5.07 17.89
CA MET A 96 -21.40 4.92 16.61
C MET A 96 -21.97 3.50 16.41
N PRO A 97 -22.97 3.31 15.51
CA PRO A 97 -23.52 1.99 15.22
C PRO A 97 -22.46 0.98 14.81
N LEU A 98 -22.60 -0.26 15.29
CA LEU A 98 -21.79 -1.39 14.92
C LEU A 98 -22.64 -2.43 14.18
N HIS A 99 -22.30 -2.68 12.92
CA HIS A 99 -22.94 -3.66 12.06
C HIS A 99 -22.11 -4.95 12.03
N LEU A 100 -22.76 -6.07 12.36
CA LEU A 100 -22.10 -7.36 12.45
C LEU A 100 -22.49 -8.25 11.27
N VAL A 101 -21.50 -8.97 10.75
CA VAL A 101 -21.62 -10.10 9.83
C VAL A 101 -21.19 -11.36 10.60
N PRO A 102 -21.84 -12.52 10.43
CA PRO A 102 -21.35 -13.77 11.04
C PRO A 102 -20.15 -14.36 10.28
N GLY A 103 -19.15 -14.86 11.01
CA GLY A 103 -18.11 -15.74 10.50
C GLY A 103 -18.28 -17.20 10.95
N ASN A 104 -17.36 -18.08 10.58
CA ASN A 104 -17.44 -19.50 10.92
C ASN A 104 -17.29 -19.79 12.40
N HIS A 105 -16.58 -18.94 13.13
CA HIS A 105 -16.57 -19.03 14.58
C HIS A 105 -17.89 -18.58 15.23
N ASP A 106 -18.75 -17.87 14.50
CA ASP A 106 -19.98 -17.30 15.04
C ASP A 106 -21.23 -18.14 14.75
N VAL A 107 -21.27 -18.86 13.63
CA VAL A 107 -22.42 -19.70 13.22
C VAL A 107 -22.05 -21.10 12.71
N GLY A 108 -20.77 -21.50 12.77
CA GLY A 108 -20.27 -22.78 12.22
C GLY A 108 -19.72 -22.62 10.79
N ASP A 109 -18.88 -23.55 10.34
CA ASP A 109 -18.25 -23.48 9.03
C ASP A 109 -19.21 -23.66 7.85
N LYS A 110 -18.80 -23.20 6.67
CA LYS A 110 -19.52 -23.54 5.43
C LYS A 110 -19.53 -25.06 5.23
N ARG A 111 -20.48 -25.57 4.43
CA ARG A 111 -20.58 -27.01 4.18
C ARG A 111 -19.34 -27.53 3.43
N ILE A 112 -18.53 -28.34 4.11
CA ILE A 112 -17.34 -29.02 3.57
C ILE A 112 -17.29 -30.45 4.12
N ASP A 113 -17.25 -31.46 3.24
CA ASP A 113 -17.31 -32.87 3.66
C ASP A 113 -15.99 -33.42 4.22
N TRP A 114 -14.87 -32.71 4.03
CA TRP A 114 -13.52 -33.17 4.38
C TRP A 114 -12.87 -32.41 5.54
N MET A 115 -13.45 -31.30 6.00
CA MET A 115 -12.95 -30.54 7.14
C MET A 115 -13.68 -30.99 8.41
N PRO A 116 -12.99 -31.40 9.48
CA PRO A 116 -13.63 -31.81 10.75
C PRO A 116 -14.03 -30.59 11.60
N ALA A 117 -14.83 -29.69 11.03
CA ALA A 117 -15.37 -28.52 11.71
C ALA A 117 -16.91 -28.62 11.80
N ASP A 118 -17.48 -28.05 12.86
CA ASP A 118 -18.93 -27.94 12.98
C ASP A 118 -19.48 -27.06 11.85
N ILE A 119 -20.44 -27.56 11.09
CA ILE A 119 -21.04 -26.87 9.95
C ILE A 119 -22.23 -26.02 10.43
N VAL A 120 -22.49 -24.90 9.76
CA VAL A 120 -23.65 -24.06 9.99
C VAL A 120 -24.97 -24.85 10.03
N CYS A 121 -25.80 -24.57 11.05
CA CYS A 121 -27.10 -25.21 11.27
C CYS A 121 -28.09 -24.23 11.90
N ASP A 122 -29.39 -24.58 11.90
CA ASP A 122 -30.46 -23.70 12.40
C ASP A 122 -30.25 -23.30 13.88
N ASP A 123 -29.82 -24.23 14.74
CA ASP A 123 -29.56 -23.96 16.16
C ASP A 123 -28.47 -22.90 16.37
N TYR A 124 -27.40 -22.95 15.57
CA TYR A 124 -26.31 -21.98 15.64
C TYR A 124 -26.72 -20.61 15.11
N LEU A 125 -27.52 -20.59 14.03
CA LEU A 125 -28.10 -19.35 13.50
C LEU A 125 -29.02 -18.69 14.51
N ASP A 126 -29.87 -19.46 15.19
CA ASP A 126 -30.78 -18.95 16.20
C ASP A 126 -30.02 -18.41 17.43
N LYS A 127 -28.95 -19.11 17.85
CA LYS A 127 -28.05 -18.63 18.90
C LYS A 127 -27.37 -17.31 18.51
N TYR A 128 -26.85 -17.21 17.29
CA TYR A 128 -26.28 -15.96 16.78
C TYR A 128 -27.33 -14.84 16.78
N ARG A 129 -28.54 -15.10 16.28
CA ARG A 129 -29.63 -14.12 16.22
C ARG A 129 -30.04 -13.59 17.59
N GLN A 130 -30.06 -14.45 18.60
CA GLN A 130 -30.32 -14.07 19.97
C GLN A 130 -29.21 -13.18 20.55
N VAL A 131 -27.96 -13.45 20.20
CA VAL A 131 -26.79 -12.78 20.79
C VAL A 131 -26.42 -11.50 20.04
N PHE A 132 -26.28 -11.55 18.72
CA PHE A 132 -25.75 -10.47 17.88
C PHE A 132 -26.81 -9.80 16.99
N GLY A 133 -27.99 -10.39 16.84
CA GLY A 133 -29.06 -9.88 15.98
C GLY A 133 -29.07 -10.55 14.60
N PRO A 134 -29.75 -9.97 13.59
CA PRO A 134 -29.94 -10.61 12.30
C PRO A 134 -28.61 -11.00 11.64
N ASP A 135 -28.57 -12.18 11.03
CA ASP A 135 -27.38 -12.74 10.37
C ASP A 135 -27.21 -12.26 8.92
N TYR A 136 -28.27 -11.72 8.31
CA TYR A 136 -28.20 -10.93 7.08
C TYR A 136 -29.27 -9.84 7.08
N TYR A 137 -28.91 -8.65 6.61
CA TYR A 137 -29.80 -7.48 6.60
C TYR A 137 -29.18 -6.34 5.77
N ALA A 138 -29.94 -5.25 5.60
CA ALA A 138 -29.49 -4.06 4.87
C ALA A 138 -29.71 -2.80 5.70
N VAL A 139 -28.84 -1.81 5.52
CA VAL A 139 -29.03 -0.44 6.03
C VAL A 139 -28.77 0.57 4.92
N ASP A 140 -29.51 1.67 4.92
CA ASP A 140 -29.28 2.78 3.99
C ASP A 140 -28.60 3.93 4.74
N HIS A 141 -27.49 4.43 4.21
CA HIS A 141 -26.75 5.56 4.78
C HIS A 141 -26.10 6.41 3.67
N GLY A 142 -26.21 7.74 3.77
CA GLY A 142 -25.53 8.65 2.83
C GLY A 142 -25.89 8.43 1.35
N GLY A 143 -27.11 7.97 1.05
CA GLY A 143 -27.55 7.66 -0.31
C GLY A 143 -26.99 6.36 -0.90
N ALA A 144 -26.34 5.53 -0.08
CA ALA A 144 -25.89 4.20 -0.43
C ALA A 144 -26.59 3.13 0.42
N ARG A 145 -26.72 1.93 -0.15
CA ARG A 145 -27.23 0.74 0.52
C ARG A 145 -26.06 -0.16 0.94
N PHE A 146 -26.07 -0.60 2.18
CA PHE A 146 -25.09 -1.52 2.74
C PHE A 146 -25.78 -2.86 2.99
N LEU A 147 -25.25 -3.93 2.41
CA LEU A 147 -25.74 -5.29 2.54
C LEU A 147 -24.78 -6.10 3.41
N PHE A 148 -25.31 -6.74 4.45
CA PHE A 148 -24.59 -7.66 5.31
C PHE A 148 -25.08 -9.06 5.00
N LEU A 149 -24.19 -9.92 4.49
CA LEU A 149 -24.55 -11.26 4.01
C LEU A 149 -23.95 -12.32 4.93
N ASN A 150 -24.75 -13.31 5.29
CA ASN A 150 -24.26 -14.54 5.88
C ASN A 150 -23.71 -15.44 4.77
N SER A 151 -22.41 -15.31 4.50
CA SER A 151 -21.73 -16.09 3.45
C SER A 151 -21.71 -17.60 3.72
N LEU A 152 -21.99 -18.03 4.94
CA LEU A 152 -21.89 -19.43 5.34
C LEU A 152 -23.13 -20.22 4.93
N LEU A 153 -24.24 -19.53 4.67
CA LEU A 153 -25.47 -20.13 4.16
C LEU A 153 -25.32 -20.68 2.74
N PHE A 154 -24.41 -20.15 1.92
CA PHE A 154 -24.27 -20.58 0.53
C PHE A 154 -23.92 -22.07 0.45
N ASN A 155 -24.80 -22.84 -0.20
CA ASN A 155 -24.68 -24.30 -0.36
C ASN A 155 -24.86 -25.09 0.95
N SER A 156 -25.33 -24.47 2.03
CA SER A 156 -25.58 -25.15 3.31
C SER A 156 -26.66 -26.23 3.20
N GLY A 157 -27.63 -26.04 2.33
CA GLY A 157 -28.84 -26.87 2.22
C GLY A 157 -29.95 -26.48 3.21
N LEU A 158 -29.73 -25.44 4.02
CA LEU A 158 -30.75 -24.86 4.89
C LEU A 158 -31.74 -24.02 4.08
N ALA A 159 -32.99 -23.93 4.54
CA ALA A 159 -34.00 -23.06 3.92
C ALA A 159 -33.57 -21.58 3.90
N ALA A 160 -32.74 -21.19 4.87
CA ALA A 160 -32.18 -19.84 4.97
C ALA A 160 -31.28 -19.46 3.77
N ASP A 161 -30.61 -20.41 3.09
CA ASP A 161 -29.82 -20.11 1.87
C ASP A 161 -30.74 -19.54 0.77
N ALA A 162 -31.83 -20.25 0.46
CA ALA A 162 -32.80 -19.82 -0.55
C ALA A 162 -33.46 -18.48 -0.17
N ALA A 163 -33.79 -18.30 1.11
CA ALA A 163 -34.37 -17.05 1.62
C ALA A 163 -33.42 -15.86 1.46
N GLN A 164 -32.14 -16.02 1.85
CA GLN A 164 -31.12 -14.98 1.69
C GLN A 164 -30.90 -14.65 0.21
N ARG A 165 -30.85 -15.64 -0.69
CA ARG A 165 -30.67 -15.39 -2.13
C ARG A 165 -31.80 -14.58 -2.73
N ALA A 166 -33.05 -14.93 -2.41
CA ALA A 166 -34.21 -14.15 -2.85
C ALA A 166 -34.18 -12.72 -2.30
N TRP A 167 -33.78 -12.58 -1.03
CA TRP A 167 -33.62 -11.28 -0.38
C TRP A 167 -32.51 -10.44 -1.02
N ILE A 168 -31.35 -11.01 -1.36
CA ILE A 168 -30.26 -10.30 -2.08
C ILE A 168 -30.78 -9.74 -3.42
N ASP A 169 -31.51 -10.56 -4.19
CA ASP A 169 -32.08 -10.15 -5.47
C ASP A 169 -33.07 -8.99 -5.29
N GLU A 170 -33.89 -9.02 -4.24
CA GLU A 170 -34.79 -7.92 -3.87
C GLU A 170 -34.02 -6.65 -3.48
N GLN A 171 -32.98 -6.77 -2.63
CA GLN A 171 -32.22 -5.63 -2.16
C GLN A 171 -31.46 -4.93 -3.28
N LEU A 172 -30.88 -5.70 -4.21
CA LEU A 172 -30.22 -5.17 -5.40
C LEU A 172 -31.25 -4.54 -6.32
N ALA A 173 -32.38 -5.20 -6.61
CA ALA A 173 -33.45 -4.62 -7.43
C ALA A 173 -33.96 -3.28 -6.86
N GLY A 174 -34.15 -3.19 -5.54
CA GLY A 174 -34.63 -2.01 -4.84
C GLY A 174 -33.59 -0.93 -4.56
N ALA A 175 -32.30 -1.15 -4.84
CA ALA A 175 -31.25 -0.16 -4.60
C ALA A 175 -31.36 1.01 -5.59
N SER A 176 -31.58 2.21 -5.07
CA SER A 176 -31.67 3.47 -5.84
C SER A 176 -30.30 4.14 -6.06
N GLY A 177 -29.27 3.67 -5.38
CA GLY A 177 -27.92 4.24 -5.42
C GLY A 177 -26.84 3.16 -5.39
N ARG A 178 -25.67 3.54 -4.86
CA ARG A 178 -24.52 2.65 -4.73
C ARG A 178 -24.77 1.57 -3.68
N VAL A 179 -24.21 0.39 -3.90
CA VAL A 179 -24.30 -0.75 -3.00
C VAL A 179 -22.92 -1.13 -2.49
N PHE A 180 -22.79 -1.27 -1.18
CA PHE A 180 -21.64 -1.85 -0.50
C PHE A 180 -22.06 -3.19 0.08
N VAL A 181 -21.21 -4.20 -0.06
CA VAL A 181 -21.50 -5.55 0.42
C VAL A 181 -20.45 -5.97 1.44
N SER A 182 -20.89 -6.55 2.54
CA SER A 182 -20.04 -7.08 3.60
C SER A 182 -20.40 -8.54 3.84
N LEU A 183 -19.38 -9.39 3.85
CA LEU A 183 -19.50 -10.84 4.00
C LEU A 183 -18.22 -11.38 4.68
N HIS A 184 -18.24 -12.61 5.19
CA HIS A 184 -17.08 -13.16 5.87
C HIS A 184 -16.18 -13.96 4.91
N TYR A 185 -16.74 -15.04 4.33
CA TYR A 185 -16.03 -15.90 3.39
C TYR A 185 -15.92 -15.26 2.00
N PRO A 186 -14.70 -14.96 1.50
CA PRO A 186 -14.54 -14.36 0.19
C PRO A 186 -15.06 -15.28 -0.94
N PRO A 187 -15.56 -14.72 -2.06
CA PRO A 187 -15.93 -15.53 -3.22
C PRO A 187 -14.76 -16.34 -3.76
N TYR A 188 -13.56 -15.76 -3.80
CA TYR A 188 -12.30 -16.37 -4.26
C TYR A 188 -11.09 -15.62 -3.68
N LEU A 189 -9.90 -16.22 -3.76
CA LEU A 189 -8.62 -15.62 -3.33
C LEU A 189 -7.76 -15.14 -4.51
N HIS A 190 -7.66 -15.95 -5.56
CA HIS A 190 -6.78 -15.72 -6.71
C HIS A 190 -7.56 -15.56 -8.01
N ASP A 191 -8.52 -16.44 -8.30
CA ASP A 191 -9.29 -16.42 -9.55
C ASP A 191 -10.76 -16.76 -9.31
N ALA A 192 -11.68 -16.12 -10.05
CA ALA A 192 -13.11 -16.37 -9.96
C ALA A 192 -13.46 -17.86 -10.22
N ASP A 193 -12.72 -18.51 -11.12
CA ASP A 193 -12.91 -19.90 -11.51
C ASP A 193 -12.00 -20.87 -10.72
N GLU A 194 -11.41 -20.42 -9.60
CA GLU A 194 -10.51 -21.27 -8.81
C GLU A 194 -11.23 -22.48 -8.18
N ARG A 195 -10.48 -23.51 -7.79
CA ARG A 195 -11.08 -24.65 -7.09
C ARG A 195 -11.65 -24.21 -5.74
N GLY A 196 -12.75 -24.83 -5.35
CA GLY A 196 -13.21 -24.85 -3.96
C GLY A 196 -12.11 -25.24 -2.97
N SER A 197 -11.92 -24.41 -1.94
CA SER A 197 -10.97 -24.64 -0.84
C SER A 197 -11.64 -24.36 0.49
N TYR A 198 -10.95 -24.51 1.63
CA TYR A 198 -11.53 -24.05 2.90
C TYR A 198 -11.86 -22.56 2.80
N ASP A 199 -10.94 -21.76 2.26
CA ASP A 199 -10.93 -20.30 2.37
C ASP A 199 -11.90 -19.51 1.47
N ASN A 200 -12.65 -20.17 0.58
CA ASN A 200 -13.49 -19.49 -0.42
C ASN A 200 -14.90 -20.06 -0.48
N ILE A 201 -15.87 -19.35 -1.07
CA ILE A 201 -17.22 -19.91 -1.30
C ILE A 201 -17.13 -20.96 -2.42
N ASP A 202 -17.82 -22.11 -2.28
CA ASP A 202 -17.84 -23.16 -3.33
C ASP A 202 -18.91 -22.91 -4.40
N GLU A 203 -18.73 -23.54 -5.57
CA GLU A 203 -19.81 -23.68 -6.56
C GLU A 203 -20.94 -24.58 -6.05
N PRO A 204 -22.22 -24.34 -6.43
CA PRO A 204 -22.70 -23.30 -7.36
C PRO A 204 -22.93 -21.91 -6.72
N GLY A 205 -22.75 -21.82 -5.39
CA GLY A 205 -22.98 -20.60 -4.62
C GLY A 205 -22.11 -19.43 -5.08
N ARG A 206 -20.84 -19.70 -5.37
CA ARG A 206 -19.88 -18.69 -5.87
C ARG A 206 -20.33 -18.06 -7.18
N GLY A 207 -20.53 -18.85 -8.24
CA GLY A 207 -20.93 -18.31 -9.54
C GLY A 207 -22.21 -17.49 -9.48
N TRP A 208 -23.18 -17.92 -8.67
CA TRP A 208 -24.39 -17.13 -8.41
C TRP A 208 -24.06 -15.79 -7.74
N LEU A 209 -23.28 -15.78 -6.65
CA LEU A 209 -22.92 -14.55 -5.93
C LEU A 209 -22.12 -13.59 -6.82
N LEU A 210 -21.12 -14.10 -7.55
CA LEU A 210 -20.32 -13.31 -8.48
C LEU A 210 -21.20 -12.60 -9.52
N SER A 211 -22.24 -13.26 -10.02
CA SER A 211 -23.19 -12.64 -10.96
C SER A 211 -23.95 -11.46 -10.36
N ARG A 212 -24.19 -11.45 -9.04
CA ARG A 212 -24.86 -10.37 -8.31
C ARG A 212 -23.90 -9.25 -7.95
N LEU A 213 -22.69 -9.59 -7.52
CA LEU A 213 -21.63 -8.62 -7.25
C LEU A 213 -21.19 -7.86 -8.51
N ALA A 214 -21.42 -8.42 -9.70
CA ALA A 214 -21.20 -7.74 -10.97
C ALA A 214 -22.28 -6.69 -11.33
N ASP A 215 -23.33 -6.52 -10.53
CA ASP A 215 -24.32 -5.45 -10.74
C ASP A 215 -23.60 -4.08 -10.75
N PRO A 216 -23.85 -3.22 -11.76
CA PRO A 216 -23.16 -1.93 -11.90
C PRO A 216 -23.31 -0.96 -10.72
N ARG A 217 -24.27 -1.21 -9.81
CA ARG A 217 -24.47 -0.42 -8.59
C ARG A 217 -23.58 -0.87 -7.44
N VAL A 218 -23.07 -2.10 -7.46
CA VAL A 218 -22.15 -2.60 -6.42
C VAL A 218 -20.81 -1.90 -6.60
N GLU A 219 -20.46 -1.08 -5.62
CA GLU A 219 -19.25 -0.26 -5.62
C GLU A 219 -18.10 -0.97 -4.92
N ALA A 220 -18.36 -1.63 -3.78
CA ALA A 220 -17.35 -2.38 -3.07
C ALA A 220 -17.89 -3.58 -2.30
N VAL A 221 -17.00 -4.56 -2.08
CA VAL A 221 -17.20 -5.78 -1.33
C VAL A 221 -16.08 -5.90 -0.30
N PHE A 222 -16.42 -6.14 0.96
CA PHE A 222 -15.46 -6.36 2.04
C PHE A 222 -15.62 -7.78 2.58
N ALA A 223 -14.50 -8.51 2.69
CA ALA A 223 -14.43 -9.89 3.20
C ALA A 223 -13.33 -10.06 4.27
N GLY A 224 -13.51 -11.03 5.19
CA GLY A 224 -12.57 -11.38 6.26
C GLY A 224 -12.00 -12.81 6.08
N HIS A 225 -12.00 -13.62 7.14
CA HIS A 225 -11.74 -15.07 7.17
C HIS A 225 -10.27 -15.52 6.96
N VAL A 226 -9.59 -14.93 5.99
CA VAL A 226 -8.24 -15.34 5.56
C VAL A 226 -7.11 -14.64 6.30
N HIS A 227 -7.44 -13.56 7.01
CA HIS A 227 -6.54 -12.72 7.78
C HIS A 227 -5.44 -12.01 6.96
N ASN A 228 -5.60 -11.92 5.64
CA ASN A 228 -4.60 -11.37 4.72
C ASN A 228 -5.22 -10.28 3.83
N PHE A 229 -4.41 -9.27 3.50
CA PHE A 229 -4.83 -8.22 2.60
C PHE A 229 -4.80 -8.70 1.14
N TRP A 230 -5.94 -8.56 0.46
CA TRP A 230 -6.02 -8.70 -0.99
C TRP A 230 -6.94 -7.66 -1.60
N TYR A 231 -6.66 -7.33 -2.86
CA TYR A 231 -7.47 -6.42 -3.64
C TYR A 231 -7.73 -6.94 -5.04
N ASP A 232 -9.00 -7.00 -5.45
CA ASP A 232 -9.41 -7.36 -6.80
C ASP A 232 -10.71 -6.66 -7.22
N VAL A 233 -11.25 -7.01 -8.39
CA VAL A 233 -12.49 -6.43 -8.92
C VAL A 233 -13.42 -7.49 -9.53
N ILE A 234 -14.73 -7.36 -9.26
CA ILE A 234 -15.80 -8.07 -9.99
C ILE A 234 -16.66 -7.03 -10.70
N GLY A 235 -16.65 -7.02 -12.04
CA GLY A 235 -17.34 -5.99 -12.80
C GLY A 235 -16.81 -4.59 -12.44
N ARG A 236 -17.62 -3.80 -11.72
CA ARG A 236 -17.22 -2.49 -11.18
C ARG A 236 -16.86 -2.52 -9.69
N ALA A 237 -17.28 -3.56 -8.97
CA ALA A 237 -17.09 -3.66 -7.54
C ALA A 237 -15.62 -3.87 -7.19
N GLU A 238 -15.10 -3.06 -6.28
CA GLU A 238 -13.79 -3.26 -5.65
C GLU A 238 -13.90 -4.25 -4.49
N ILE A 239 -13.09 -5.30 -4.49
CA ILE A 239 -13.12 -6.35 -3.47
C ILE A 239 -11.90 -6.19 -2.60
N TYR A 240 -12.15 -6.03 -1.31
CA TYR A 240 -11.14 -5.93 -0.29
C TYR A 240 -11.23 -7.13 0.63
N MET A 241 -10.12 -7.86 0.75
CA MET A 241 -9.96 -8.83 1.81
C MET A 241 -9.19 -8.17 2.95
N LEU A 242 -9.77 -8.19 4.14
CA LEU A 242 -9.23 -7.51 5.29
C LEU A 242 -8.23 -8.40 6.03
N PRO A 243 -7.17 -7.80 6.61
CA PRO A 243 -6.37 -8.49 7.61
C PRO A 243 -7.18 -8.70 8.90
N SER A 244 -6.74 -9.68 9.70
CA SER A 244 -7.23 -9.85 11.06
C SER A 244 -6.60 -8.82 12.01
N THR A 245 -7.32 -8.49 13.07
CA THR A 245 -6.79 -7.74 14.21
C THR A 245 -6.12 -8.63 15.26
N ALA A 246 -6.38 -9.94 15.23
CA ALA A 246 -6.00 -10.87 16.27
C ALA A 246 -4.73 -11.67 15.93
N PHE A 247 -4.66 -12.31 14.76
CA PHE A 247 -3.52 -13.14 14.35
C PHE A 247 -3.50 -13.39 12.84
N LEU A 248 -2.38 -13.82 12.26
CA LEU A 248 -2.29 -14.16 10.83
C LEU A 248 -2.63 -15.63 10.58
N ARG A 249 -3.20 -15.94 9.41
CA ARG A 249 -3.15 -17.30 8.85
C ARG A 249 -1.75 -17.58 8.30
N HIS A 250 -0.94 -18.29 9.08
CA HIS A 250 0.49 -18.47 8.84
C HIS A 250 0.87 -19.19 7.54
N ASP A 251 -0.05 -19.92 6.88
CA ASP A 251 0.25 -20.61 5.62
C ASP A 251 0.64 -19.59 4.53
N PHE A 252 0.09 -18.37 4.62
CA PHE A 252 0.37 -17.28 3.71
C PHE A 252 1.72 -16.59 3.99
N SER A 253 2.42 -16.93 5.08
CA SER A 253 3.79 -16.47 5.31
C SER A 253 4.79 -17.03 4.28
N GLU A 254 4.37 -18.02 3.47
CA GLU A 254 5.09 -18.49 2.27
C GLU A 254 5.25 -17.40 1.19
N PHE A 255 4.52 -16.28 1.31
CA PHE A 255 4.79 -15.08 0.52
C PHE A 255 6.20 -14.53 0.78
N TYR A 256 6.75 -14.72 1.99
CA TYR A 256 8.05 -14.19 2.34
C TYR A 256 9.17 -15.04 1.73
N ARG A 257 10.24 -14.39 1.28
CA ARG A 257 11.48 -15.06 0.86
C ARG A 257 12.52 -15.12 1.98
N VAL A 258 12.06 -14.92 3.21
CA VAL A 258 12.79 -14.95 4.49
C VAL A 258 11.86 -15.53 5.56
N PRO A 259 12.38 -16.03 6.69
CA PRO A 259 11.52 -16.55 7.76
C PRO A 259 10.54 -15.49 8.31
N PRO A 260 9.31 -15.89 8.69
CA PRO A 260 8.38 -15.02 9.41
C PRO A 260 8.99 -14.50 10.72
N ALA A 261 8.39 -13.46 11.30
CA ALA A 261 8.93 -12.78 12.46
C ALA A 261 8.59 -13.50 13.78
N ASP A 262 7.35 -13.97 13.93
CA ASP A 262 6.87 -14.55 15.20
C ASP A 262 5.87 -15.71 14.99
N GLU A 263 5.91 -16.69 15.88
CA GLU A 263 5.04 -17.88 15.90
C GLU A 263 4.75 -18.50 14.52
N PHE A 264 5.82 -18.74 13.75
CA PHE A 264 5.76 -19.30 12.39
C PHE A 264 4.93 -18.46 11.40
N GLY A 265 4.75 -17.17 11.66
CA GLY A 265 3.97 -16.23 10.84
C GLY A 265 2.68 -15.80 11.52
N ARG A 266 2.19 -16.57 12.49
CA ARG A 266 0.90 -16.31 13.14
C ARG A 266 0.92 -15.03 13.98
N GLY A 267 2.09 -14.68 14.51
CA GLY A 267 2.34 -13.51 15.34
C GLY A 267 2.90 -12.31 14.57
N ASP A 268 2.90 -12.31 13.24
CA ASP A 268 3.47 -11.23 12.42
C ASP A 268 2.61 -9.96 12.48
N VAL A 269 2.76 -9.20 13.57
CA VAL A 269 1.90 -8.09 13.97
C VAL A 269 1.83 -6.94 12.98
N GLU A 270 2.83 -6.80 12.13
CA GLU A 270 2.86 -5.79 11.08
C GLU A 270 1.73 -5.99 10.05
N LYS A 271 1.19 -7.21 9.93
CA LYS A 271 0.10 -7.53 9.02
C LYS A 271 -1.28 -7.28 9.63
N PHE A 272 -1.37 -6.93 10.90
CA PHE A 272 -2.66 -6.77 11.58
C PHE A 272 -3.21 -5.38 11.37
N GLY A 273 -4.50 -5.27 11.09
CA GLY A 273 -5.09 -3.98 10.79
C GLY A 273 -6.60 -3.97 10.65
N TYR A 274 -7.11 -2.79 10.35
CA TYR A 274 -8.50 -2.54 10.01
C TYR A 274 -8.57 -1.41 8.98
N PHE A 275 -9.73 -1.18 8.37
CA PHE A 275 -9.89 -0.18 7.33
C PHE A 275 -10.68 1.03 7.82
N ILE A 276 -10.30 2.22 7.31
CA ILE A 276 -11.14 3.41 7.28
C ILE A 276 -11.54 3.64 5.83
N VAL A 277 -12.84 3.66 5.55
CA VAL A 277 -13.36 3.85 4.19
C VAL A 277 -13.98 5.23 4.09
N ASP A 278 -13.36 6.09 3.28
CA ASP A 278 -13.91 7.39 2.92
C ASP A 278 -14.81 7.25 1.69
N VAL A 279 -16.09 7.61 1.82
CA VAL A 279 -17.05 7.63 0.71
C VAL A 279 -17.15 9.03 0.14
N HIS A 280 -16.91 9.17 -1.16
CA HIS A 280 -16.99 10.44 -1.88
C HIS A 280 -18.28 10.53 -2.69
N GLU A 281 -18.55 11.70 -3.27
CA GLU A 281 -19.65 11.89 -4.23
C GLU A 281 -19.61 10.84 -5.35
N GLN A 282 -18.41 10.48 -5.82
CA GLN A 282 -18.19 9.33 -6.69
C GLN A 282 -16.99 8.51 -6.20
N GLY A 283 -17.20 7.20 -6.02
CA GLY A 283 -16.19 6.27 -5.54
C GLY A 283 -15.89 6.39 -4.04
N HIS A 284 -14.89 5.61 -3.62
CA HIS A 284 -14.43 5.52 -2.23
C HIS A 284 -12.92 5.28 -2.15
N VAL A 285 -12.38 5.44 -0.96
CA VAL A 285 -10.98 5.14 -0.61
C VAL A 285 -10.96 4.27 0.63
N ALA A 286 -10.51 3.03 0.49
CA ALA A 286 -10.34 2.09 1.59
C ALA A 286 -8.89 2.15 2.11
N LYS A 287 -8.69 2.79 3.26
CA LYS A 287 -7.38 3.03 3.86
C LYS A 287 -7.10 1.99 4.93
N LEU A 288 -6.08 1.16 4.72
CA LEU A 288 -5.60 0.25 5.76
C LEU A 288 -4.92 1.04 6.88
N ILE A 289 -5.24 0.67 8.11
CA ILE A 289 -4.51 1.04 9.31
C ILE A 289 -3.84 -0.20 9.87
N ARG A 290 -2.51 -0.18 9.93
CA ARG A 290 -1.74 -1.16 10.70
C ARG A 290 -1.89 -0.89 12.19
N THR A 291 -2.22 -1.93 12.95
CA THR A 291 -2.30 -1.85 14.42
C THR A 291 -0.98 -2.19 15.08
N HIS A 292 -0.03 -2.78 14.34
CA HIS A 292 1.24 -3.28 14.87
C HIS A 292 1.06 -4.23 16.07
N GLY A 293 -0.10 -4.90 16.14
CA GLY A 293 -0.49 -5.76 17.25
C GLY A 293 -0.59 -5.05 18.59
N ALA A 294 -0.78 -3.72 18.60
CA ALA A 294 -0.96 -2.91 19.79
C ALA A 294 -2.12 -3.44 20.65
N MET A 295 -1.96 -3.29 21.97
CA MET A 295 -2.83 -3.87 22.97
C MET A 295 -3.26 -2.81 23.97
N ARG A 296 -4.48 -2.96 24.51
CA ARG A 296 -4.94 -2.23 25.69
C ARG A 296 -5.43 -3.20 26.76
N GLY A 297 -5.04 -2.98 28.00
CA GLY A 297 -5.54 -3.72 29.15
C GLY A 297 -6.96 -3.30 29.54
N VAL A 298 -7.61 -4.08 30.41
CA VAL A 298 -8.96 -3.79 30.91
C VAL A 298 -9.01 -2.49 31.73
N ALA A 299 -7.93 -2.17 32.44
CA ALA A 299 -7.83 -0.99 33.30
C ALA A 299 -7.42 0.29 32.53
N ASP A 300 -7.16 0.20 31.23
CA ASP A 300 -6.78 1.36 30.44
C ASP A 300 -8.04 2.18 30.10
N ASP A 301 -8.37 3.16 30.93
CA ASP A 301 -9.61 3.96 30.86
C ASP A 301 -9.49 5.26 30.03
N GLY A 302 -8.31 5.54 29.47
CA GLY A 302 -8.08 6.68 28.57
C GLY A 302 -8.66 6.49 27.15
N LYS A 303 -8.75 7.58 26.37
CA LYS A 303 -8.90 7.46 24.92
C LYS A 303 -7.58 6.98 24.31
N ALA A 304 -7.63 6.21 23.23
CA ALA A 304 -6.43 5.96 22.43
C ALA A 304 -5.84 7.30 21.95
N ALA A 305 -4.51 7.37 21.79
CA ALA A 305 -3.87 8.57 21.27
C ALA A 305 -4.41 8.86 19.86
N ALA A 306 -4.87 10.08 19.64
CA ALA A 306 -5.36 10.48 18.32
C ALA A 306 -4.22 10.40 17.29
N ARG A 307 -4.55 9.96 16.07
CA ARG A 307 -3.61 10.03 14.95
C ARG A 307 -3.26 11.46 14.67
N THR A 308 -1.96 11.73 14.55
CA THR A 308 -1.47 13.11 14.36
C THR A 308 -1.31 13.48 12.88
N LEU A 309 -1.29 12.49 11.98
CA LEU A 309 -1.31 12.67 10.53
C LEU A 309 -2.51 11.93 9.92
N PRO A 310 -3.12 12.48 8.85
CA PRO A 310 -4.15 11.76 8.11
C PRO A 310 -3.55 10.56 7.37
N THR A 311 -4.30 9.46 7.34
CA THR A 311 -3.91 8.27 6.56
C THR A 311 -3.94 8.55 5.06
N VAL A 312 -2.89 8.15 4.36
CA VAL A 312 -2.72 8.36 2.92
C VAL A 312 -3.18 7.15 2.12
N HIS A 313 -3.38 7.37 0.82
CA HIS A 313 -3.70 6.31 -0.14
C HIS A 313 -3.27 6.75 -1.54
N THR A 314 -2.78 5.83 -2.37
CA THR A 314 -2.38 6.10 -3.77
C THR A 314 -3.48 6.81 -4.57
N LYS A 315 -4.74 6.39 -4.41
CA LYS A 315 -5.91 7.02 -5.06
C LYS A 315 -6.00 8.54 -4.85
N THR A 316 -5.54 9.05 -3.71
CA THR A 316 -5.65 10.47 -3.32
C THR A 316 -4.31 11.19 -3.28
N ALA A 317 -3.18 10.47 -3.36
CA ALA A 317 -1.86 11.06 -3.33
C ALA A 317 -1.62 11.95 -4.58
N ALA A 318 -0.99 13.10 -4.38
CA ALA A 318 -0.76 14.07 -5.45
C ALA A 318 0.68 14.02 -6.01
N CYS A 319 1.63 13.42 -5.27
CA CYS A 319 3.03 13.39 -5.68
C CYS A 319 3.29 12.32 -6.73
N ASP A 320 3.63 12.74 -7.95
CA ASP A 320 4.02 11.87 -9.07
C ASP A 320 5.53 11.86 -9.34
N GLY A 321 6.28 12.75 -8.66
CA GLY A 321 7.72 12.96 -8.88
C GLY A 321 8.63 11.90 -8.24
N ILE A 322 8.07 10.99 -7.45
CA ILE A 322 8.80 9.87 -6.83
C ILE A 322 8.32 8.56 -7.44
N ALA A 323 9.27 7.80 -7.96
CA ALA A 323 9.12 6.46 -8.47
C ALA A 323 10.09 5.51 -7.76
N VAL A 324 9.74 4.22 -7.73
CA VAL A 324 10.61 3.15 -7.23
C VAL A 324 10.80 2.09 -8.29
N GLU A 325 12.02 1.56 -8.40
CA GLU A 325 12.34 0.47 -9.32
C GLU A 325 11.99 -0.87 -8.68
N MET A 326 11.09 -1.61 -9.35
CA MET A 326 10.65 -2.93 -8.92
C MET A 326 11.67 -3.96 -9.36
N ARG A 327 12.72 -4.14 -8.53
CA ARG A 327 13.76 -5.16 -8.74
C ARG A 327 13.24 -6.59 -8.56
N HIS A 328 12.14 -6.73 -7.83
CA HIS A 328 11.48 -8.00 -7.55
C HIS A 328 10.13 -8.05 -8.27
N PRO A 329 9.57 -9.24 -8.51
CA PRO A 329 8.21 -9.39 -8.98
C PRO A 329 7.24 -8.62 -8.07
N TRP A 330 6.40 -7.78 -8.66
CA TRP A 330 5.48 -6.89 -7.92
C TRP A 330 4.01 -7.34 -8.00
N ALA A 331 3.71 -8.28 -8.91
CA ALA A 331 2.41 -8.91 -9.10
C ALA A 331 2.52 -10.44 -8.94
N GLU A 332 3.25 -10.88 -7.92
CA GLU A 332 3.59 -12.29 -7.71
C GLU A 332 2.36 -13.14 -7.36
N ILE A 333 2.31 -14.35 -7.93
CA ILE A 333 1.37 -15.41 -7.52
C ILE A 333 2.21 -16.54 -6.96
N VAL A 334 1.90 -16.94 -5.73
CA VAL A 334 2.63 -17.94 -4.96
C VAL A 334 1.78 -19.20 -4.86
N GLU A 335 2.44 -20.34 -4.94
CA GLU A 335 1.83 -21.63 -4.67
C GLU A 335 2.07 -21.97 -3.19
N ILE A 336 1.02 -21.85 -2.38
CA ILE A 336 1.03 -22.23 -0.97
C ILE A 336 1.11 -23.77 -0.88
N PRO A 337 2.12 -24.32 -0.21
CA PRO A 337 2.32 -25.76 -0.11
C PRO A 337 1.25 -26.41 0.77
N CYS A 338 1.21 -27.74 0.76
CA CYS A 338 0.43 -28.48 1.76
C CYS A 338 1.15 -28.37 3.12
N THR A 339 0.81 -27.36 3.91
CA THR A 339 1.38 -27.12 5.25
C THR A 339 0.75 -28.02 6.31
N GLY A 340 -0.37 -28.67 5.99
CA GLY A 340 -1.17 -29.46 6.90
C GLY A 340 -2.27 -28.65 7.58
N GLY A 341 -3.07 -29.30 8.43
CA GLY A 341 -4.21 -28.65 9.09
C GLY A 341 -5.31 -28.30 8.08
N VAL A 342 -5.47 -27.01 7.78
CA VAL A 342 -6.51 -26.55 6.84
C VAL A 342 -6.12 -26.77 5.38
N GLN A 343 -4.82 -26.74 5.06
CA GLN A 343 -4.29 -26.96 3.70
C GLN A 343 -3.57 -28.32 3.60
N GLU A 344 -4.32 -29.41 3.85
CA GLU A 344 -3.77 -30.77 3.80
C GLU A 344 -3.66 -31.31 2.35
N PHE A 345 -4.68 -31.07 1.52
CA PHE A 345 -4.84 -31.74 0.23
C PHE A 345 -4.62 -30.83 -0.97
N GLY A 346 -3.39 -30.85 -1.47
CA GLY A 346 -2.97 -30.12 -2.66
C GLY A 346 -2.51 -28.71 -2.35
N ARG A 347 -1.91 -28.09 -3.36
CA ARG A 347 -1.38 -26.73 -3.26
C ARG A 347 -2.44 -25.72 -3.69
N LYS A 348 -2.33 -24.50 -3.18
CA LYS A 348 -3.28 -23.42 -3.47
C LYS A 348 -2.52 -22.23 -4.06
N LEU A 349 -3.03 -21.65 -5.14
CA LEU A 349 -2.50 -20.39 -5.65
C LEU A 349 -3.08 -19.23 -4.84
N ALA A 350 -2.22 -18.30 -4.45
CA ALA A 350 -2.61 -17.04 -3.84
C ALA A 350 -1.74 -15.91 -4.40
N ARG A 351 -2.37 -14.77 -4.68
CA ARG A 351 -1.63 -13.56 -5.09
C ARG A 351 -0.94 -12.96 -3.87
N ASN A 352 0.25 -12.41 -4.00
CA ASN A 352 0.87 -11.66 -2.90
C ASN A 352 0.59 -10.16 -3.09
N ASP A 353 -0.37 -9.63 -2.33
CA ASP A 353 -0.76 -8.21 -2.39
C ASP A 353 -0.12 -7.35 -1.30
N TYR A 354 0.82 -7.87 -0.50
CA TYR A 354 1.55 -7.04 0.47
C TYR A 354 2.38 -5.92 -0.16
N PRO A 355 3.09 -6.13 -1.30
CA PRO A 355 3.70 -5.01 -2.01
C PRO A 355 2.68 -3.91 -2.33
N LEU A 356 1.47 -4.28 -2.78
CA LEU A 356 0.41 -3.34 -3.12
C LEU A 356 -0.07 -2.59 -1.87
N MET A 357 -0.35 -3.32 -0.80
CA MET A 357 -0.72 -2.78 0.50
C MET A 357 0.24 -1.68 0.93
N SER A 358 1.55 -1.94 0.82
CA SER A 358 2.57 -0.97 1.17
C SER A 358 2.66 0.20 0.21
N MET A 359 2.48 -0.01 -1.08
CA MET A 359 2.42 1.11 -2.03
C MET A 359 1.26 2.06 -1.69
N TRP A 360 0.10 1.52 -1.29
CA TRP A 360 -1.07 2.32 -0.92
C TRP A 360 -0.87 3.09 0.38
N GLU A 361 -0.38 2.45 1.43
CA GLU A 361 -0.18 3.07 2.74
C GLU A 361 0.90 4.17 2.72
N MET A 362 1.80 4.16 1.71
CA MET A 362 2.77 5.24 1.51
C MET A 362 2.36 6.29 0.48
N GLY A 363 1.22 6.10 -0.21
CA GLY A 363 0.78 6.99 -1.28
C GLY A 363 1.70 6.97 -2.51
N LEU A 364 2.42 5.88 -2.74
CA LEU A 364 3.32 5.74 -3.89
C LEU A 364 2.50 5.49 -5.16
N ARG A 365 2.75 6.29 -6.20
CA ARG A 365 2.00 6.24 -7.46
C ARG A 365 2.79 5.65 -8.62
N THR A 366 4.08 5.94 -8.71
CA THR A 366 4.86 5.62 -9.90
C THR A 366 5.77 4.42 -9.68
N LEU A 367 5.61 3.38 -10.49
CA LEU A 367 6.43 2.17 -10.46
C LEU A 367 7.31 2.12 -11.70
N LYS A 368 8.61 1.90 -11.52
CA LYS A 368 9.54 1.62 -12.61
C LYS A 368 9.69 0.10 -12.77
N ILE A 369 9.21 -0.43 -13.89
CA ILE A 369 9.18 -1.87 -14.18
C ILE A 369 9.87 -2.17 -15.51
N PRO A 370 10.48 -3.35 -15.69
CA PRO A 370 11.01 -3.75 -16.99
C PRO A 370 9.85 -4.02 -17.96
N VAL A 371 10.04 -3.68 -19.24
CA VAL A 371 8.99 -3.90 -20.29
C VAL A 371 8.51 -5.35 -20.38
N GLN A 372 9.36 -6.31 -19.99
CA GLN A 372 9.03 -7.74 -19.98
C GLN A 372 7.85 -8.09 -19.07
N ASP A 373 7.61 -7.30 -18.00
CA ASP A 373 6.50 -7.53 -17.07
C ASP A 373 5.15 -7.41 -17.77
N LEU A 374 5.06 -6.62 -18.84
CA LEU A 374 3.81 -6.45 -19.60
C LEU A 374 3.56 -7.55 -20.64
N ARG A 375 4.50 -8.49 -20.82
CA ARG A 375 4.33 -9.62 -21.76
C ARG A 375 3.45 -10.73 -21.20
N ASP A 376 3.41 -10.86 -19.88
CA ASP A 376 2.56 -11.83 -19.20
C ASP A 376 1.15 -11.26 -18.99
N ASP A 377 0.13 -12.01 -19.39
CA ASP A 377 -1.26 -11.56 -19.32
C ASP A 377 -1.72 -11.26 -17.88
N LYS A 378 -1.16 -11.95 -16.87
CA LYS A 378 -1.56 -11.75 -15.46
C LYS A 378 -1.01 -10.44 -14.95
N THR A 379 0.28 -10.19 -15.18
CA THR A 379 0.90 -8.91 -14.81
C THR A 379 0.35 -7.74 -15.62
N LEU A 380 -0.01 -7.96 -16.90
CA LEU A 380 -0.68 -6.95 -17.72
C LEU A 380 -2.06 -6.58 -17.17
N ARG A 381 -2.88 -7.58 -16.79
CA ARG A 381 -4.16 -7.34 -16.10
C ARG A 381 -3.97 -6.63 -14.77
N ARG A 382 -2.94 -7.02 -13.99
CA ARG A 382 -2.62 -6.35 -12.73
C ARG A 382 -2.21 -4.89 -12.96
N ALA A 383 -1.37 -4.60 -13.95
CA ALA A 383 -0.96 -3.25 -14.31
C ALA A 383 -2.14 -2.38 -14.72
N ARG A 384 -3.09 -2.96 -15.46
CA ARG A 384 -4.35 -2.29 -15.77
C ARG A 384 -5.15 -1.98 -14.49
N LEU A 385 -5.39 -2.96 -13.63
CA LEU A 385 -6.11 -2.73 -12.37
C LEU A 385 -5.42 -1.65 -11.51
N MET A 386 -4.09 -1.68 -11.43
CA MET A 386 -3.30 -0.67 -10.73
C MET A 386 -3.43 0.72 -11.35
N SER A 387 -3.55 0.80 -12.67
CA SER A 387 -3.79 2.07 -13.37
C SER A 387 -5.14 2.69 -12.96
N ASP A 388 -6.16 1.86 -12.76
CA ASP A 388 -7.48 2.33 -12.35
C ASP A 388 -7.47 2.92 -10.92
N VAL A 389 -6.61 2.44 -10.02
CA VAL A 389 -6.44 3.00 -8.66
C VAL A 389 -5.44 4.18 -8.60
N GLY A 390 -4.91 4.62 -9.74
CA GLY A 390 -4.07 5.80 -9.85
C GLY A 390 -2.56 5.54 -9.93
N HIS A 391 -2.12 4.29 -10.02
CA HIS A 391 -0.71 3.98 -10.30
C HIS A 391 -0.34 4.29 -11.75
N ARG A 392 0.95 4.56 -11.95
CA ARG A 392 1.55 4.88 -13.24
C ARG A 392 2.85 4.10 -13.41
N PHE A 393 3.22 3.84 -14.65
CA PHE A 393 4.38 3.00 -14.95
C PHE A 393 5.46 3.77 -15.74
N VAL A 394 6.70 3.69 -15.25
CA VAL A 394 7.91 3.99 -16.04
C VAL A 394 8.45 2.65 -16.54
N LEU A 395 8.37 2.42 -17.84
CA LEU A 395 8.90 1.18 -18.41
C LEU A 395 10.39 1.34 -18.68
N THR A 396 11.22 0.37 -18.32
CA THR A 396 12.64 0.35 -18.71
C THR A 396 12.90 -0.77 -19.71
N SER A 397 13.63 -0.45 -20.78
CA SER A 397 13.90 -1.36 -21.91
C SER A 397 15.37 -1.32 -22.29
N LEU A 398 15.96 -2.48 -22.56
CA LEU A 398 17.25 -2.57 -23.26
C LEU A 398 16.99 -2.40 -24.76
N GLY A 399 17.44 -1.28 -25.33
CA GLY A 399 17.07 -0.91 -26.69
C GLY A 399 15.61 -0.45 -26.82
N LEU A 400 15.17 -0.22 -28.06
CA LEU A 400 13.79 0.18 -28.35
C LEU A 400 12.81 -0.96 -27.99
N PRO A 401 11.75 -0.68 -27.22
CA PRO A 401 10.75 -1.70 -26.89
C PRO A 401 9.91 -2.09 -28.11
N ASP A 402 9.27 -3.25 -28.03
CA ASP A 402 8.33 -3.74 -29.04
C ASP A 402 7.08 -2.84 -29.09
N ALA A 403 6.85 -2.23 -30.26
CA ALA A 403 5.71 -1.36 -30.51
C ALA A 403 4.36 -2.08 -30.31
N LYS A 404 4.27 -3.39 -30.63
CA LYS A 404 3.05 -4.17 -30.44
C LYS A 404 2.70 -4.35 -28.97
N LEU A 405 3.72 -4.61 -28.14
CA LEU A 405 3.56 -4.73 -26.69
C LEU A 405 3.03 -3.43 -26.08
N LEU A 406 3.58 -2.28 -26.50
CA LEU A 406 3.11 -0.98 -26.02
C LEU A 406 1.68 -0.68 -26.48
N GLN A 407 1.35 -1.01 -27.73
CA GLN A 407 -0.01 -0.87 -28.25
C GLN A 407 -0.99 -1.75 -27.47
N GLN A 408 -0.62 -3.00 -27.16
CA GLN A 408 -1.41 -3.91 -26.33
C GLN A 408 -1.61 -3.31 -24.93
N ALA A 409 -0.54 -2.86 -24.27
CA ALA A 409 -0.65 -2.23 -22.95
C ALA A 409 -1.57 -1.00 -22.95
N ARG A 410 -1.48 -0.15 -23.98
CA ARG A 410 -2.37 1.00 -24.19
C ARG A 410 -3.83 0.56 -24.40
N GLN A 411 -4.07 -0.46 -25.23
CA GLN A 411 -5.42 -1.00 -25.48
C GLN A 411 -6.03 -1.63 -24.22
N HIS A 412 -5.21 -2.27 -23.40
CA HIS A 412 -5.62 -2.75 -22.08
C HIS A 412 -5.88 -1.62 -21.10
N GLY A 413 -5.35 -0.41 -21.35
CA GLY A 413 -5.54 0.78 -20.54
C GLY A 413 -4.49 0.96 -19.44
N VAL A 414 -3.28 0.45 -19.63
CA VAL A 414 -2.18 0.65 -18.69
C VAL A 414 -1.68 2.09 -18.76
N ALA A 415 -1.56 2.76 -17.60
CA ALA A 415 -1.10 4.14 -17.49
C ALA A 415 0.44 4.23 -17.56
N ILE A 416 0.99 4.23 -18.78
CA ILE A 416 2.43 4.37 -19.02
C ILE A 416 2.80 5.86 -19.00
N ALA A 417 3.55 6.29 -17.98
CA ALA A 417 3.99 7.68 -17.81
C ALA A 417 5.27 8.01 -18.58
N ALA A 418 6.19 7.05 -18.68
CA ALA A 418 7.43 7.18 -19.43
C ALA A 418 7.98 5.82 -19.85
N ILE A 419 8.87 5.84 -20.84
CA ILE A 419 9.64 4.71 -21.33
C ILE A 419 11.10 5.13 -21.32
N GLU A 420 11.87 4.55 -20.41
CA GLU A 420 13.31 4.67 -20.33
C GLU A 420 13.98 3.67 -21.30
N ILE A 421 14.61 4.21 -22.34
CA ILE A 421 15.23 3.46 -23.42
C ILE A 421 16.74 3.44 -23.18
N ASN A 422 17.26 2.26 -22.82
CA ASN A 422 18.67 2.08 -22.53
C ASN A 422 19.43 1.84 -23.84
N LEU A 423 20.26 2.80 -24.25
CA LEU A 423 21.09 2.76 -25.46
C LEU A 423 22.53 3.18 -25.12
N ASN A 424 23.51 2.61 -25.82
CA ASN A 424 24.86 3.19 -25.84
C ASN A 424 24.90 4.39 -26.81
N ALA A 425 26.01 5.13 -26.80
CA ALA A 425 26.14 6.36 -27.59
C ALA A 425 25.98 6.12 -29.11
N GLN A 426 26.53 5.03 -29.64
CA GLN A 426 26.40 4.70 -31.07
C GLN A 426 24.95 4.37 -31.42
N ALA A 427 24.30 3.53 -30.62
CA ALA A 427 22.92 3.15 -30.84
C ALA A 427 21.95 4.35 -30.75
N LEU A 428 22.25 5.34 -29.90
CA LEU A 428 21.49 6.59 -29.86
C LEU A 428 21.61 7.37 -31.18
N ALA A 429 22.82 7.52 -31.70
CA ALA A 429 23.07 8.23 -32.96
C ALA A 429 22.27 7.62 -34.14
N ASP A 430 22.11 6.29 -34.14
CA ASP A 430 21.42 5.55 -35.19
C ASP A 430 19.90 5.43 -34.95
N ALA A 431 19.39 5.82 -33.76
CA ALA A 431 18.02 5.52 -33.33
C ALA A 431 16.94 6.47 -33.87
N GLY A 432 17.29 7.61 -34.50
CA GLY A 432 16.35 8.69 -34.85
C GLY A 432 15.07 8.21 -35.54
N ALA A 433 15.19 7.52 -36.69
CA ALA A 433 14.03 7.01 -37.43
C ALA A 433 13.25 5.92 -36.68
N ALA A 434 13.92 5.13 -35.84
CA ALA A 434 13.25 4.11 -35.03
C ALA A 434 12.46 4.72 -33.86
N LEU A 435 12.98 5.77 -33.23
CA LEU A 435 12.29 6.54 -32.20
C LEU A 435 11.04 7.25 -32.75
N GLN A 436 11.11 7.78 -33.97
CA GLN A 436 9.95 8.36 -34.65
C GLN A 436 8.83 7.33 -34.86
N ARG A 437 9.17 6.13 -35.34
CA ARG A 437 8.19 5.04 -35.47
C ARG A 437 7.64 4.60 -34.12
N LEU A 438 8.47 4.56 -33.08
CA LEU A 438 8.03 4.20 -31.73
C LEU A 438 7.01 5.22 -31.20
N ARG A 439 7.22 6.51 -31.45
CA ARG A 439 6.31 7.59 -31.05
C ARG A 439 4.89 7.39 -31.57
N GLU A 440 4.72 6.82 -32.76
CA GLU A 440 3.40 6.55 -33.34
C GLU A 440 2.55 5.55 -32.51
N HIS A 441 3.19 4.81 -31.60
CA HIS A 441 2.55 3.74 -30.83
C HIS A 441 2.35 4.10 -29.34
N THR A 442 2.84 5.24 -28.88
CA THR A 442 2.77 5.61 -27.46
C THR A 442 2.77 7.12 -27.24
N ASP A 443 1.95 7.55 -26.30
CA ASP A 443 1.88 8.94 -25.83
C ASP A 443 2.77 9.14 -24.58
N ALA A 444 3.45 8.08 -24.12
CA ALA A 444 4.36 8.13 -22.99
C ALA A 444 5.62 8.94 -23.33
N ARG A 445 6.22 9.56 -22.29
CA ARG A 445 7.52 10.23 -22.45
C ARG A 445 8.60 9.24 -22.83
N LEU A 446 9.37 9.51 -23.88
CA LEU A 446 10.54 8.70 -24.28
C LEU A 446 11.80 9.32 -23.67
N LEU A 447 12.43 8.59 -22.77
CA LEU A 447 13.61 9.03 -22.02
C LEU A 447 14.83 8.24 -22.47
N TYR A 448 15.90 8.92 -22.86
CA TYR A 448 17.17 8.26 -23.12
C TYR A 448 17.89 7.93 -21.82
N CYS A 449 18.33 6.69 -21.67
CA CYS A 449 19.20 6.26 -20.57
C CYS A 449 20.50 5.69 -21.16
N LYS A 450 21.62 6.37 -20.90
CA LYS A 450 22.93 5.94 -21.39
C LYS A 450 23.31 4.60 -20.77
N ILE A 451 23.58 3.58 -21.58
CA ILE A 451 24.32 2.40 -21.13
C ILE A 451 25.78 2.79 -21.03
N ARG A 452 26.35 2.66 -19.84
CA ARG A 452 27.76 2.99 -19.59
C ARG A 452 28.64 1.81 -20.01
N THR A 453 29.76 2.12 -20.66
CA THR A 453 30.72 1.17 -21.22
C THR A 453 32.08 1.31 -20.53
N GLY A 454 33.06 0.47 -20.89
CA GLY A 454 34.44 0.61 -20.37
C GLY A 454 35.18 1.88 -20.81
N ALA A 455 34.64 2.62 -21.77
CA ALA A 455 35.12 3.96 -22.10
C ALA A 455 34.58 5.03 -21.14
N ASP A 456 33.50 4.73 -20.42
CA ASP A 456 32.82 5.67 -19.52
C ASP A 456 33.21 5.44 -18.06
N ASP A 457 33.37 4.18 -17.66
CA ASP A 457 33.72 3.76 -16.31
C ASP A 457 34.95 2.83 -16.37
N GLU A 458 35.99 3.12 -15.59
CA GLU A 458 37.17 2.25 -15.50
C GLU A 458 36.81 0.91 -14.86
N HIS A 459 37.11 -0.19 -15.57
CA HIS A 459 36.85 -1.56 -15.09
C HIS A 459 37.91 -2.08 -14.13
N PHE A 460 38.99 -1.34 -13.89
CA PHE A 460 40.09 -1.78 -13.04
C PHE A 460 40.67 -0.61 -12.26
N ASP A 461 40.47 -0.61 -10.94
CA ASP A 461 40.95 0.44 -10.01
C ASP A 461 42.42 0.26 -9.58
N GLY A 462 43.16 -0.62 -10.25
CA GLY A 462 44.51 -1.04 -9.87
C GLY A 462 44.57 -2.25 -8.94
N LYS A 463 43.45 -2.69 -8.35
CA LYS A 463 43.37 -3.83 -7.44
C LYS A 463 42.24 -4.82 -7.76
N HIS A 464 41.11 -4.33 -8.24
CA HIS A 464 39.91 -5.11 -8.50
C HIS A 464 39.39 -4.88 -9.91
N TYR A 465 38.92 -5.95 -10.54
CA TYR A 465 38.25 -5.87 -11.84
C TYR A 465 36.73 -5.87 -11.64
N SER A 466 36.01 -4.95 -12.29
CA SER A 466 34.55 -4.82 -12.27
C SER A 466 33.91 -5.17 -13.63
N HIS A 467 32.95 -6.10 -13.64
CA HIS A 467 32.08 -6.40 -14.80
C HIS A 467 30.60 -6.18 -14.41
N PHE A 468 30.18 -4.94 -14.19
CA PHE A 468 28.77 -4.64 -13.92
C PHE A 468 28.25 -3.53 -14.83
N VAL A 469 26.96 -3.60 -15.14
CA VAL A 469 26.29 -2.67 -16.05
C VAL A 469 25.78 -1.48 -15.25
N ASN A 470 26.26 -0.29 -15.59
CA ASN A 470 25.71 0.96 -15.10
C ASN A 470 24.89 1.63 -16.20
N THR A 471 23.86 2.36 -15.80
CA THR A 471 23.03 3.16 -16.70
C THR A 471 22.82 4.58 -16.18
N GLY A 472 22.50 5.49 -17.09
CA GLY A 472 22.29 6.92 -16.84
C GLY A 472 23.52 7.79 -17.15
N LEU A 473 23.25 9.03 -17.55
CA LEU A 473 24.26 10.09 -17.64
C LEU A 473 24.65 10.55 -16.24
N ARG A 474 25.86 11.03 -16.04
CA ARG A 474 26.25 11.81 -14.86
C ARG A 474 25.99 13.29 -15.13
N ALA A 475 25.73 14.06 -14.08
CA ALA A 475 25.52 15.51 -14.20
C ALA A 475 26.72 16.23 -14.86
N SER A 476 27.93 15.73 -14.66
CA SER A 476 29.16 16.23 -15.30
C SER A 476 29.26 15.93 -16.81
N GLU A 477 28.47 14.99 -17.34
CA GLU A 477 28.49 14.63 -18.77
C GLU A 477 27.50 15.45 -19.61
N LEU A 478 26.65 16.27 -18.97
CA LEU A 478 25.53 16.93 -19.65
C LEU A 478 25.97 17.93 -20.72
N GLU A 479 27.03 18.71 -20.46
CA GLU A 479 27.59 19.64 -21.44
C GLU A 479 28.05 18.90 -22.70
N ALA A 480 28.81 17.80 -22.54
CA ALA A 480 29.27 16.98 -23.64
C ALA A 480 28.12 16.25 -24.37
N ALA A 481 27.04 15.92 -23.67
CA ALA A 481 25.89 15.22 -24.24
C ALA A 481 24.98 16.12 -25.10
N GLN A 482 25.12 17.45 -25.04
CA GLN A 482 24.27 18.41 -25.77
C GLN A 482 24.21 18.13 -27.26
N THR A 483 25.39 17.96 -27.88
CA THR A 483 25.51 17.72 -29.33
C THR A 483 24.76 16.48 -29.78
N ALA A 484 24.71 15.44 -28.94
CA ALA A 484 24.00 14.22 -29.24
C ALA A 484 22.49 14.33 -28.96
N LEU A 485 22.07 14.99 -27.88
CA LEU A 485 20.67 14.96 -27.41
C LEU A 485 19.77 16.06 -27.97
N LEU A 486 20.27 17.30 -28.10
CA LEU A 486 19.47 18.43 -28.57
C LEU A 486 18.80 18.19 -29.93
N PRO A 487 19.45 17.54 -30.92
CA PRO A 487 18.78 17.19 -32.18
C PRO A 487 17.57 16.27 -31.99
N HIS A 488 17.62 15.32 -31.05
CA HIS A 488 16.50 14.43 -30.77
C HIS A 488 15.32 15.17 -30.12
N PHE A 489 15.59 16.12 -29.20
CA PHE A 489 14.54 16.94 -28.60
C PHE A 489 13.90 17.88 -29.63
N ALA A 490 14.70 18.54 -30.46
CA ALA A 490 14.21 19.41 -31.54
C ALA A 490 13.33 18.65 -32.53
N GLN A 491 13.66 17.39 -32.82
CA GLN A 491 12.88 16.50 -33.70
C GLN A 491 11.74 15.76 -32.98
N LYS A 492 11.57 15.95 -31.66
CA LYS A 492 10.59 15.23 -30.81
C LYS A 492 10.77 13.70 -30.79
N ASN A 493 11.99 13.23 -31.07
CA ASN A 493 12.35 11.81 -30.98
C ASN A 493 12.42 11.35 -29.51
N LEU A 494 12.77 12.27 -28.60
CA LEU A 494 12.86 12.05 -27.15
C LEU A 494 12.21 13.24 -26.43
N ASP A 495 11.73 13.01 -25.21
CA ASP A 495 11.17 14.04 -24.32
C ASP A 495 12.09 14.35 -23.12
N GLY A 496 13.15 13.56 -22.95
CA GLY A 496 14.00 13.66 -21.77
C GLY A 496 15.11 12.63 -21.72
N PHE A 497 15.78 12.59 -20.58
CA PHE A 497 16.93 11.72 -20.34
C PHE A 497 17.01 11.29 -18.86
N THR A 498 17.71 10.18 -18.61
CA THR A 498 17.96 9.67 -17.27
C THR A 498 19.36 10.09 -16.79
N VAL A 499 19.42 10.69 -15.60
CA VAL A 499 20.67 11.01 -14.89
C VAL A 499 20.82 10.05 -13.71
N ARG A 500 22.00 9.46 -13.57
CA ARG A 500 22.35 8.62 -12.43
C ARG A 500 22.84 9.50 -11.28
N LEU A 501 22.24 9.31 -10.11
CA LEU A 501 22.73 9.86 -8.85
C LEU A 501 23.29 8.71 -8.01
N ASP A 502 24.61 8.69 -7.85
CA ASP A 502 25.30 7.69 -7.03
C ASP A 502 25.07 7.96 -5.52
N TRP A 503 25.14 6.90 -4.71
CA TRP A 503 25.00 7.01 -3.26
C TRP A 503 26.04 8.00 -2.69
N GLY A 504 25.62 8.83 -1.74
CA GLY A 504 26.47 9.86 -1.12
C GLY A 504 26.60 11.17 -1.90
N ALA A 505 26.07 11.28 -3.12
CA ALA A 505 26.03 12.54 -3.86
C ALA A 505 25.03 13.55 -3.24
N ASP A 506 25.28 14.85 -3.43
CA ASP A 506 24.35 15.90 -2.98
C ASP A 506 23.15 16.01 -3.93
N LEU A 507 22.02 15.46 -3.48
CA LEU A 507 20.78 15.45 -4.26
C LEU A 507 20.28 16.87 -4.55
N ILE A 508 20.36 17.78 -3.58
CA ILE A 508 19.79 19.13 -3.71
C ILE A 508 20.61 19.97 -4.69
N ALA A 509 21.94 19.93 -4.59
CA ALA A 509 22.80 20.62 -5.55
C ALA A 509 22.62 20.06 -6.97
N THR A 510 22.55 18.72 -7.09
CA THR A 510 22.31 18.07 -8.38
C THR A 510 20.93 18.45 -8.94
N HIS A 511 19.89 18.48 -8.11
CA HIS A 511 18.55 18.89 -8.51
C HIS A 511 18.53 20.29 -9.11
N GLN A 512 19.15 21.28 -8.46
CA GLN A 512 19.19 22.65 -8.95
C GLN A 512 19.84 22.74 -10.34
N GLN A 513 20.97 22.04 -10.53
CA GLN A 513 21.65 21.94 -11.83
C GLN A 513 20.73 21.31 -12.87
N LEU A 514 20.11 20.17 -12.56
CA LEU A 514 19.26 19.42 -13.49
C LEU A 514 17.98 20.18 -13.83
N ALA A 515 17.35 20.85 -12.87
CA ALA A 515 16.14 21.63 -13.09
C ALA A 515 16.42 22.82 -14.03
N SER A 516 17.58 23.48 -13.88
CA SER A 516 18.01 24.52 -14.84
C SER A 516 18.24 23.92 -16.22
N GLN A 517 19.01 22.82 -16.29
CA GLN A 517 19.37 22.22 -17.56
C GLN A 517 18.15 21.69 -18.33
N ALA A 518 17.19 21.09 -17.63
CA ALA A 518 15.93 20.59 -18.17
C ALA A 518 15.12 21.71 -18.81
N ARG A 519 15.03 22.88 -18.15
CA ARG A 519 14.36 24.06 -18.70
C ARG A 519 15.06 24.59 -19.95
N ASP A 520 16.39 24.71 -19.90
CA ASP A 520 17.19 25.21 -21.02
C ASP A 520 17.05 24.32 -22.27
N TRP A 521 16.93 23.01 -22.09
CA TRP A 521 16.79 22.05 -23.18
C TRP A 521 15.34 21.79 -23.58
N GLY A 522 14.36 22.32 -22.84
CA GLY A 522 12.94 21.99 -23.04
C GLY A 522 12.64 20.50 -22.88
N ALA A 523 13.32 19.85 -21.92
CA ALA A 523 13.30 18.41 -21.71
C ALA A 523 12.95 18.05 -20.27
N THR A 524 12.67 16.76 -20.04
CA THR A 524 12.45 16.20 -18.69
C THR A 524 13.63 15.33 -18.25
N VAL A 525 13.85 15.24 -16.94
CA VAL A 525 14.94 14.46 -16.35
C VAL A 525 14.38 13.46 -15.35
N ASN A 526 14.71 12.19 -15.56
CA ASN A 526 14.51 11.17 -14.54
C ASN A 526 15.83 10.90 -13.81
N VAL A 527 15.89 11.16 -12.51
CA VAL A 527 17.06 10.91 -11.68
C VAL A 527 16.99 9.48 -11.14
N GLY A 528 17.80 8.58 -11.69
CA GLY A 528 17.98 7.22 -11.17
C GLY A 528 18.84 7.24 -9.91
N VAL A 529 18.21 7.21 -8.74
CA VAL A 529 18.87 7.28 -7.43
C VAL A 529 19.35 5.89 -7.02
N LYS A 530 20.66 5.75 -6.81
CA LYS A 530 21.29 4.50 -6.39
C LYS A 530 21.49 4.50 -4.88
N LEU A 531 20.92 3.50 -4.21
CA LEU A 531 21.06 3.32 -2.77
C LEU A 531 22.27 2.47 -2.38
N ALA A 532 23.12 2.08 -3.33
CA ALA A 532 24.38 1.43 -3.04
C ALA A 532 25.42 1.77 -4.11
N ASP A 533 26.66 1.95 -3.68
CA ASP A 533 27.82 2.30 -4.50
C ASP A 533 29.03 1.38 -4.27
N ARG A 534 29.09 0.68 -3.13
CA ARG A 534 30.18 -0.21 -2.75
C ARG A 534 29.88 -1.67 -3.08
N LEU A 535 30.83 -2.33 -3.75
CA LEU A 535 30.77 -3.77 -4.02
C LEU A 535 30.87 -4.56 -2.71
N ALA A 536 30.05 -5.61 -2.61
CA ALA A 536 30.05 -6.56 -1.50
C ALA A 536 29.86 -5.93 -0.11
N ALA A 537 29.29 -4.72 -0.06
CA ALA A 537 28.92 -4.03 1.17
C ALA A 537 27.44 -3.67 1.09
N ALA A 538 26.71 -3.94 2.16
CA ALA A 538 25.33 -3.49 2.28
C ALA A 538 25.28 -1.98 2.56
N ASN A 539 24.28 -1.30 2.00
CA ASN A 539 23.80 -0.04 2.56
C ASN A 539 22.52 -0.31 3.37
N ASP A 540 22.68 -0.39 4.68
CA ASP A 540 21.63 -0.65 5.67
C ASP A 540 21.31 0.60 6.52
N ASP A 541 21.79 1.78 6.11
CA ASP A 541 21.52 3.06 6.77
C ASP A 541 20.12 3.57 6.42
N ASP A 542 19.11 3.02 7.09
CA ASP A 542 17.69 3.37 6.89
C ASP A 542 17.42 4.87 7.06
N THR A 543 18.17 5.54 7.94
CA THR A 543 18.00 6.98 8.18
C THR A 543 18.51 7.79 7.00
N ALA A 544 19.72 7.50 6.51
CA ALA A 544 20.25 8.20 5.34
C ALA A 544 19.37 7.95 4.10
N ILE A 545 18.83 6.74 3.95
CA ILE A 545 17.89 6.43 2.86
C ILE A 545 16.59 7.21 3.02
N ALA A 546 16.00 7.25 4.22
CA ALA A 546 14.78 8.01 4.49
C ALA A 546 14.97 9.52 4.26
N ALA A 547 16.11 10.07 4.69
CA ALA A 547 16.46 11.45 4.46
C ALA A 547 16.61 11.75 2.96
N LEU A 548 17.25 10.87 2.19
CA LEU A 548 17.38 11.02 0.74
C LEU A 548 16.03 10.97 0.02
N VAL A 549 15.11 10.09 0.44
CA VAL A 549 13.73 10.06 -0.05
C VAL A 549 12.99 11.36 0.27
N ALA A 550 13.15 11.89 1.48
CA ALA A 550 12.53 13.15 1.88
C ALA A 550 13.10 14.36 1.11
N GLU A 551 14.42 14.42 0.91
CA GLU A 551 15.06 15.44 0.08
C GLU A 551 14.55 15.39 -1.37
N ALA A 552 14.48 14.19 -1.96
CA ALA A 552 13.94 13.99 -3.30
C ALA A 552 12.48 14.41 -3.41
N PHE A 553 11.65 14.08 -2.40
CA PHE A 553 10.25 14.47 -2.38
C PHE A 553 10.09 15.99 -2.39
N LEU A 554 10.82 16.71 -1.54
CA LEU A 554 10.77 18.17 -1.50
C LEU A 554 11.31 18.78 -2.81
N ALA A 555 12.40 18.24 -3.35
CA ALA A 555 12.98 18.70 -4.60
C ALA A 555 12.02 18.50 -5.79
N ALA A 556 11.38 17.32 -5.89
CA ALA A 556 10.40 17.00 -6.93
C ALA A 556 9.16 17.90 -6.89
N ARG A 557 8.88 18.57 -5.76
CA ARG A 557 7.78 19.52 -5.65
C ARG A 557 8.08 20.90 -6.22
N THR A 558 9.35 21.21 -6.50
CA THR A 558 9.75 22.54 -7.02
C THR A 558 9.60 22.67 -8.55
N THR A 559 9.42 21.56 -9.27
CA THR A 559 9.34 21.54 -10.74
C THR A 559 8.67 20.26 -11.23
N ASP A 560 8.00 20.30 -12.38
CA ASP A 560 7.44 19.13 -13.06
C ASP A 560 8.44 18.45 -14.02
N THR A 561 9.59 19.08 -14.26
CA THR A 561 10.60 18.60 -15.21
C THR A 561 11.54 17.55 -14.65
N VAL A 562 11.69 17.45 -13.32
CA VAL A 562 12.62 16.53 -12.65
C VAL A 562 11.85 15.55 -11.79
N SER A 563 12.04 14.25 -12.03
CA SER A 563 11.49 13.16 -11.21
C SER A 563 12.60 12.24 -10.72
N TYR A 564 12.32 11.41 -9.72
CA TYR A 564 13.30 10.50 -9.12
C TYR A 564 12.81 9.06 -9.20
N SER A 565 13.70 8.15 -9.58
CA SER A 565 13.48 6.70 -9.56
C SER A 565 14.47 6.04 -8.59
N PHE A 566 13.98 5.61 -7.44
CA PHE A 566 14.78 4.96 -6.40
C PHE A 566 15.02 3.49 -6.68
N ASP A 567 16.28 3.07 -6.59
CA ASP A 567 16.69 1.69 -6.62
C ASP A 567 17.04 1.24 -5.19
N THR A 568 16.07 0.75 -4.40
CA THR A 568 14.99 -0.20 -4.77
C THR A 568 13.71 -0.03 -3.92
N PHE A 569 12.58 -0.58 -4.36
CA PHE A 569 11.34 -0.63 -3.56
C PHE A 569 11.43 -1.56 -2.34
N MET A 570 11.78 -2.83 -2.58
CA MET A 570 12.00 -3.84 -1.54
C MET A 570 13.49 -4.11 -1.40
N ASP A 571 13.94 -4.38 -0.19
CA ASP A 571 15.31 -4.81 0.13
C ASP A 571 15.87 -5.77 -0.91
N VAL A 572 17.09 -5.45 -1.35
CA VAL A 572 17.93 -6.38 -2.08
C VAL A 572 19.02 -6.82 -1.13
N ASP A 573 18.87 -8.05 -0.66
CA ASP A 573 19.71 -8.72 0.34
C ASP A 573 20.69 -9.72 -0.31
N ARG A 574 20.73 -9.76 -1.65
CA ARG A 574 21.52 -10.70 -2.47
C ARG A 574 22.26 -9.95 -3.59
N GLY A 575 23.40 -10.50 -4.02
CA GLY A 575 24.17 -9.99 -5.15
C GLY A 575 25.26 -8.98 -4.76
N TYR A 576 25.71 -8.17 -5.73
CA TYR A 576 26.91 -7.33 -5.60
C TYR A 576 26.70 -6.04 -4.78
N PHE A 577 25.47 -5.54 -4.73
CA PHE A 577 25.13 -4.27 -4.09
C PHE A 577 23.91 -4.44 -3.18
N PRO A 578 24.03 -5.10 -2.02
CA PRO A 578 22.92 -5.19 -1.09
C PRO A 578 22.52 -3.82 -0.56
N ARG A 579 21.22 -3.56 -0.39
CA ARG A 579 20.70 -2.34 0.24
C ARG A 579 19.29 -2.49 0.75
N ASN A 580 18.94 -1.66 1.71
CA ASN A 580 17.56 -1.50 2.15
C ASN A 580 16.72 -0.73 1.10
N GLY A 581 15.43 -1.07 1.02
CA GLY A 581 14.44 -0.37 0.21
C GLY A 581 13.49 0.48 1.05
N LEU A 582 12.30 0.72 0.52
CA LEU A 582 11.17 1.33 1.25
C LEU A 582 10.39 0.30 2.07
N ILE A 583 10.51 -0.98 1.72
CA ILE A 583 9.97 -2.11 2.49
C ILE A 583 11.01 -3.22 2.65
N ASP A 584 10.87 -4.02 3.70
CA ASP A 584 11.73 -5.17 3.96
C ASP A 584 11.30 -6.43 3.18
N ARG A 585 12.01 -7.55 3.40
CA ARG A 585 11.72 -8.86 2.77
C ARG A 585 10.47 -9.57 3.28
N ARG A 586 9.82 -9.06 4.33
CA ARG A 586 8.49 -9.45 4.82
C ARG A 586 7.41 -8.48 4.37
N TYR A 587 7.75 -7.51 3.52
CA TYR A 587 6.87 -6.45 3.02
C TYR A 587 6.42 -5.45 4.10
N ASP A 588 7.24 -5.27 5.13
CA ASP A 588 6.97 -4.29 6.18
C ASP A 588 7.62 -2.94 5.87
N PRO A 589 6.96 -1.80 6.18
CA PRO A 589 7.50 -0.48 5.88
C PRO A 589 8.82 -0.25 6.60
N ARG A 590 9.81 0.21 5.83
CA ARG A 590 11.04 0.78 6.38
C ARG A 590 10.87 2.28 6.65
N PRO A 591 11.76 2.91 7.43
CA PRO A 591 11.72 4.35 7.71
C PRO A 591 11.54 5.22 6.45
N ALA A 592 12.14 4.83 5.31
CA ALA A 592 11.95 5.55 4.05
C ALA A 592 10.51 5.51 3.50
N GLY A 593 9.83 4.36 3.63
CA GLY A 593 8.41 4.23 3.27
C GLY A 593 7.50 5.05 4.21
N LEU A 594 7.78 5.02 5.52
CA LEU A 594 7.05 5.81 6.52
C LEU A 594 7.22 7.32 6.30
N ALA A 595 8.43 7.76 5.96
CA ALA A 595 8.73 9.16 5.65
C ALA A 595 8.00 9.64 4.38
N LEU A 596 7.95 8.81 3.33
CA LEU A 596 7.19 9.11 2.12
C LEU A 596 5.68 9.25 2.43
N ALA A 597 5.14 8.34 3.23
CA ALA A 597 3.75 8.39 3.68
C ALA A 597 3.46 9.68 4.47
N ALA A 598 4.31 10.03 5.43
CA ALA A 598 4.16 11.25 6.24
C ALA A 598 4.23 12.52 5.38
N LEU A 599 5.14 12.58 4.41
CA LEU A 599 5.25 13.71 3.47
C LEU A 599 4.00 13.83 2.58
N ASN A 600 3.49 12.70 2.07
CA ASN A 600 2.23 12.70 1.32
C ASN A 600 1.05 13.19 2.19
N ALA A 601 1.03 12.88 3.49
CA ALA A 601 0.02 13.37 4.43
C ALA A 601 0.14 14.88 4.68
N VAL A 602 1.36 15.35 4.95
CA VAL A 602 1.69 16.75 5.27
C VAL A 602 1.35 17.70 4.12
N PHE A 603 1.62 17.27 2.88
CA PHE A 603 1.44 18.06 1.66
C PHE A 603 0.16 17.70 0.88
N ALA A 604 -0.75 16.92 1.48
CA ALA A 604 -2.02 16.58 0.86
C ALA A 604 -2.82 17.83 0.47
N GLY A 605 -3.31 17.87 -0.78
CA GLY A 605 -4.08 19.00 -1.32
C GLY A 605 -3.28 20.27 -1.62
N GLN A 606 -1.97 20.30 -1.35
CA GLN A 606 -1.12 21.45 -1.69
C GLN A 606 -0.61 21.35 -3.13
N ALA A 607 -0.63 22.46 -3.85
CA ALA A 607 -0.04 22.55 -5.19
C ALA A 607 1.44 22.15 -5.17
N ALA A 608 1.88 21.53 -6.26
CA ALA A 608 3.29 21.27 -6.56
C ALA A 608 3.72 22.16 -7.74
N ASN A 609 5.01 22.14 -8.06
CA ASN A 609 5.66 22.90 -9.13
C ASN A 609 5.83 24.39 -8.84
N ASP A 610 5.96 24.74 -7.57
CA ASP A 610 6.26 26.10 -7.11
C ASP A 610 7.14 26.03 -5.86
N GLY A 611 8.11 26.93 -5.78
CA GLY A 611 9.02 27.06 -4.65
C GLY A 611 10.49 26.83 -4.97
N SER A 612 11.27 26.76 -3.90
CA SER A 612 12.70 26.51 -3.93
C SER A 612 13.08 25.42 -2.94
N VAL A 613 14.19 24.74 -3.23
CA VAL A 613 14.84 23.82 -2.30
C VAL A 613 16.33 24.12 -2.28
N GLU A 614 16.92 24.22 -1.09
CA GLU A 614 18.34 24.53 -0.91
C GLU A 614 18.95 23.77 0.27
N ARG A 615 20.24 23.44 0.15
CA ARG A 615 21.04 22.97 1.27
C ARG A 615 21.35 24.17 2.16
N ILE A 616 21.17 24.04 3.46
CA ILE A 616 21.54 25.09 4.43
C ILE A 616 22.59 24.56 5.40
N ASP A 617 23.45 25.46 5.88
CA ASP A 617 24.48 25.11 6.85
C ASP A 617 23.84 24.76 8.20
N GLY A 618 24.31 23.68 8.80
CA GLY A 618 23.92 23.21 10.12
C GLY A 618 25.12 23.03 11.04
N GLU A 619 24.84 22.72 12.30
CA GLU A 619 25.88 22.28 13.24
C GLU A 619 26.58 21.00 12.70
N ALA A 620 27.83 20.77 13.09
CA ALA A 620 28.56 19.57 12.71
C ALA A 620 27.76 18.30 13.05
N GLY A 621 27.57 17.41 12.05
CA GLY A 621 26.79 16.18 12.21
C GLY A 621 25.28 16.33 11.97
N LEU A 622 24.81 17.55 11.63
CA LEU A 622 23.44 17.81 11.22
C LEU A 622 23.40 18.11 9.71
N ARG A 623 22.48 17.46 9.00
CA ARG A 623 22.19 17.76 7.60
C ARG A 623 20.83 18.43 7.50
N LEU A 624 20.80 19.56 6.79
CA LEU A 624 19.63 20.42 6.68
C LEU A 624 19.30 20.72 5.22
N CYS A 625 18.01 20.74 4.92
CA CYS A 625 17.49 21.18 3.64
C CYS A 625 16.30 22.11 3.90
N ARG A 626 16.25 23.26 3.23
CA ARG A 626 15.13 24.20 3.29
C ARG A 626 14.29 24.08 2.04
N TYR A 627 12.98 23.94 2.22
CA TYR A 627 11.97 24.01 1.16
C TYR A 627 11.04 25.19 1.43
N GLN A 628 10.82 26.04 0.42
CA GLN A 628 9.94 27.20 0.52
C GLN A 628 8.90 27.16 -0.59
N SER A 629 7.62 27.32 -0.24
CA SER A 629 6.52 27.31 -1.23
C SER A 629 5.28 27.97 -0.63
N GLY A 630 4.56 28.77 -1.42
CA GLY A 630 3.31 29.43 -0.96
C GLY A 630 3.47 30.30 0.29
N GLY A 631 4.64 30.94 0.48
CA GLY A 631 4.95 31.73 1.67
C GLY A 631 5.23 30.91 2.95
N GLN A 632 5.25 29.59 2.86
CA GLN A 632 5.61 28.69 3.96
C GLN A 632 7.08 28.24 3.82
N THR A 633 7.77 28.11 4.95
CA THR A 633 9.14 27.59 5.01
C THR A 633 9.17 26.28 5.81
N TYR A 634 9.79 25.27 5.24
CA TYR A 634 10.02 23.97 5.85
C TYR A 634 11.52 23.68 5.91
N GLU A 635 12.01 23.19 7.04
CA GLU A 635 13.38 22.71 7.22
C GLU A 635 13.33 21.21 7.48
N LEU A 636 13.87 20.41 6.57
CA LEU A 636 14.13 18.99 6.76
C LEU A 636 15.47 18.83 7.48
N ALA A 637 15.46 18.16 8.62
CA ALA A 637 16.62 17.97 9.47
C ALA A 637 16.82 16.50 9.84
N TYR A 638 18.06 16.00 9.69
CA TYR A 638 18.46 14.68 10.16
C TYR A 638 19.91 14.69 10.65
N GLY A 639 20.17 13.95 11.72
CA GLY A 639 21.44 13.95 12.43
C GLY A 639 21.32 13.31 13.81
N CYS A 640 22.28 13.58 14.70
CA CYS A 640 22.19 13.10 16.08
C CYS A 640 21.09 13.84 16.88
N GLY A 641 20.47 13.13 17.83
CA GLY A 641 19.34 13.65 18.62
C GLY A 641 19.58 15.04 19.25
N PRO A 642 20.73 15.29 19.92
CA PRO A 642 21.01 16.60 20.52
C PRO A 642 21.11 17.75 19.50
N ALA A 643 21.67 17.50 18.31
CA ALA A 643 21.77 18.53 17.26
C ALA A 643 20.39 18.82 16.65
N LEU A 644 19.56 17.78 16.45
CA LEU A 644 18.18 17.94 16.01
C LEU A 644 17.36 18.75 17.00
N GLN A 645 17.52 18.48 18.30
CA GLN A 645 16.83 19.25 19.33
C GLN A 645 17.20 20.73 19.28
N ARG A 646 18.50 21.05 19.22
CA ARG A 646 18.97 22.43 19.08
C ARG A 646 18.46 23.09 17.80
N GLN A 647 18.36 22.35 16.70
CA GLN A 647 17.82 22.89 15.45
C GLN A 647 16.35 23.30 15.60
N VAL A 648 15.53 22.49 16.25
CA VAL A 648 14.15 22.87 16.55
C VAL A 648 14.17 24.14 17.41
N GLU A 649 14.99 24.18 18.48
CA GLU A 649 15.15 25.31 19.43
C GLU A 649 15.70 26.61 18.84
N ALA A 650 16.38 26.54 17.69
CA ALA A 650 17.03 27.69 17.06
C ALA A 650 16.07 28.76 16.54
N GLY A 651 14.76 28.50 16.49
CA GLY A 651 13.77 29.47 16.02
C GLY A 651 12.33 29.04 16.23
N ALA A 652 11.40 29.98 16.05
CA ALA A 652 9.98 29.67 16.14
C ALA A 652 9.56 28.72 15.01
N PHE A 653 8.71 27.76 15.35
CA PHE A 653 8.07 26.84 14.40
C PHE A 653 6.56 26.88 14.62
N THR A 654 5.79 26.47 13.60
CA THR A 654 4.35 26.23 13.72
C THR A 654 4.06 24.77 14.04
N ARG A 655 4.74 23.85 13.34
CA ARG A 655 4.68 22.40 13.59
C ARG A 655 6.02 21.71 13.34
N VAL A 656 6.24 20.61 14.04
CA VAL A 656 7.33 19.65 13.78
C VAL A 656 6.72 18.29 13.50
N VAL A 657 7.17 17.65 12.43
CA VAL A 657 6.75 16.29 12.07
C VAL A 657 7.94 15.36 12.12
N ASP A 658 7.87 14.33 12.96
CA ASP A 658 8.76 13.18 12.87
C ASP A 658 8.26 12.29 11.73
N LEU A 659 9.01 12.27 10.62
CA LEU A 659 8.59 11.61 9.39
C LEU A 659 8.61 10.09 9.51
N THR A 660 9.51 9.52 10.32
CA THR A 660 9.65 8.06 10.46
C THR A 660 8.77 7.51 11.56
N ALA A 661 8.52 8.27 12.63
CA ALA A 661 7.55 7.91 13.67
C ALA A 661 6.11 8.36 13.36
N GLN A 662 5.91 9.11 12.26
CA GLN A 662 4.62 9.68 11.84
C GLN A 662 3.90 10.47 12.94
N ARG A 663 4.68 11.23 13.72
CA ARG A 663 4.19 12.00 14.87
C ARG A 663 4.30 13.50 14.60
N VAL A 664 3.25 14.26 14.92
CA VAL A 664 3.23 15.73 14.83
C VAL A 664 3.26 16.36 16.21
N LEU A 665 3.95 17.49 16.31
CA LEU A 665 3.93 18.39 17.44
C LEU A 665 3.59 19.80 16.96
N GLN A 666 2.59 20.41 17.60
CA GLN A 666 2.18 21.78 17.33
C GLN A 666 2.88 22.75 18.30
N ALA A 667 3.18 23.96 17.85
CA ALA A 667 3.86 24.97 18.65
C ALA A 667 3.14 25.36 19.97
N GLY A 668 1.81 25.19 20.02
CA GLY A 668 0.99 25.50 21.19
C GLY A 668 0.89 24.40 22.24
N ASP A 669 1.27 23.16 21.91
CA ASP A 669 1.05 21.98 22.76
C ASP A 669 2.31 21.54 23.54
N ASP A 670 3.18 22.50 23.85
CA ASP A 670 4.30 22.44 24.82
C ASP A 670 5.66 21.92 24.30
N TRP A 671 6.68 22.80 24.33
CA TRP A 671 8.11 22.47 24.19
C TRP A 671 8.54 21.31 25.10
N THR A 672 7.92 21.18 26.29
CA THR A 672 8.24 20.07 27.21
C THR A 672 7.80 18.70 26.66
N GLY A 673 6.81 18.65 25.76
CA GLY A 673 6.40 17.43 25.09
C GLY A 673 7.46 16.90 24.11
N TYR A 674 8.20 17.80 23.46
CA TYR A 674 9.34 17.45 22.61
C TYR A 674 10.59 17.10 23.42
N ALA A 675 10.92 17.85 24.47
CA ALA A 675 12.07 17.55 25.33
C ALA A 675 11.94 16.22 26.12
N ARG A 676 10.72 15.68 26.23
CA ARG A 676 10.42 14.35 26.82
C ARG A 676 10.36 13.23 25.78
N LEU A 677 10.37 13.55 24.48
CA LEU A 677 10.50 12.52 23.46
C LEU A 677 11.91 11.96 23.54
N PRO A 678 12.09 10.65 23.76
CA PRO A 678 13.35 10.02 23.43
C PRO A 678 13.47 10.09 21.90
N LEU A 679 14.07 11.15 21.38
CA LEU A 679 14.43 11.21 19.97
C LEU A 679 15.44 10.08 19.78
N PRO A 680 15.12 9.05 18.98
CA PRO A 680 16.12 8.05 18.66
C PRO A 680 17.33 8.77 18.06
N ASP A 681 18.53 8.27 18.32
CA ASP A 681 19.65 8.59 17.45
C ASP A 681 19.16 8.29 16.04
N GLN A 682 19.16 9.32 15.17
CA GLN A 682 18.70 9.25 13.78
C GLN A 682 17.21 9.59 13.47
N ALA A 683 16.52 10.40 14.28
CA ALA A 683 15.22 10.96 13.87
C ALA A 683 15.31 11.81 12.57
N LEU A 684 14.23 11.82 11.78
CA LEU A 684 14.09 12.61 10.55
C LEU A 684 12.92 13.59 10.71
N LEU A 685 13.23 14.87 10.80
CA LEU A 685 12.26 15.90 11.19
C LEU A 685 11.96 16.84 10.03
N LEU A 686 10.69 17.17 9.85
CA LEU A 686 10.24 18.27 9.02
C LEU A 686 9.70 19.39 9.92
N ILE A 687 10.42 20.50 9.99
CA ILE A 687 10.13 21.65 10.85
C ILE A 687 9.50 22.73 9.99
N GLN A 688 8.25 23.10 10.24
CA GLN A 688 7.63 24.24 9.57
C GLN A 688 7.92 25.53 10.36
N ARG A 689 8.64 26.46 9.75
CA ARG A 689 9.00 27.76 10.34
C ARG A 689 7.88 28.80 10.16
N ASN A 690 7.86 29.79 11.05
CA ASN A 690 6.93 30.94 11.01
C ASN A 690 7.23 31.92 9.88
#